data_AF-A0A957CD37-F1
#
_entry.id   AF-A0A957CD37-F1
#
_cell.length_a   1.000
_cell.length_b   1.000
_cell.length_c   1.000
_cell.angle_alpha   90.00
_cell.angle_beta   90.00
_cell.angle_gamma   90.00
#
_symmetry.space_group_name_H-M   'P 1'
#
loop_
_entity.id
_entity.type
_entity.pdbx_description
1 polymer ?
#
loop_
_entity_poly.entity_id
_entity_poly.type
_entity_poly.pdbx_seq_one_letter_code
_entity_poly.pdbx_strand_id
1 'polypeptide(L)'
;MAEQSVLAPKIAVLHFHGADESEEQVELLGSTIHIHHIGCDGDLDKMTAHIQDLDGQVTAVALDGIAKKLRLGKARVDHPAAAPLFEIAQQTPVVDGAGVRAAMERWAVRLADEAQPGIWSRKQVLMAPGLNHDGLAMALSQYTESVRYADPIVYFALPPVPGVGSAETLGRVAEPTLNQLRAYPFRRLFPQAGEAAQPRSPKLFEWADVIAGDIGGIRRYAPPQLKRKIVVTESATEEDAVDLRERGASVLVTTMPPLGHELAHLGAAVFEAILVALRPNTEAALTENTYLNLMARMEWKPGIKYLQPEEAGINKFAFVIHPLSPRFIYTHPKFRWTRYLPERLVERVAAHLPPMYGSRITGIQSPTTGQKVEGYMMFIGGTPRELMRRDPAFVYRRLIRASRMAERYGARLMGLGAFTSVVGDAGITVAQKADIAITSGNSLTVAATLETAKQAVVKMGNSLDDAHQGKVMVIGATGSIGSVCSRLLAQAVPNIVLVAPRPEKLIALKQTIESETPNAVVTVSTTADDYVGDCDLIVTTTTALNTRIIDITKCKPGAVICDIARPPDITEEEAALRPDVLVIESGEILLPGQPNFGMDIGLPPGVAYACLAETALLALDGRFEDYTLGRNIEIERVKEIYRLYKKHGLELSGIRSHDHFLTDEDLAKKRALADALRNDPAKLADVQRQAAAQLPVKGGRSKAKRGKSGNTTLIASAGAAVLAGIAALFFWRKK
;
A
#
# COMPACT_ATOMS: atom_id res chain seq x y z
N MET A 1 -18.39 59.82 10.38
CA MET A 1 -17.73 59.08 11.49
C MET A 1 -16.31 58.85 11.05
N ALA A 2 -15.34 59.34 11.83
CA ALA A 2 -13.95 59.44 11.43
C ALA A 2 -13.33 58.05 11.21
N GLU A 3 -12.79 57.81 10.01
CA GLU A 3 -11.76 56.81 9.76
C GLU A 3 -10.53 57.20 10.59
N GLN A 4 -10.40 56.61 11.78
CA GLN A 4 -9.08 56.49 12.39
C GLN A 4 -8.25 55.62 11.45
N SER A 5 -7.22 56.21 10.85
CA SER A 5 -6.08 55.51 10.26
C SER A 5 -5.52 54.55 11.32
N VAL A 6 -6.02 53.31 11.35
CA VAL A 6 -5.45 52.25 12.18
C VAL A 6 -4.07 51.98 11.58
N LEU A 7 -3.03 52.44 12.26
CA LEU A 7 -1.66 52.10 11.92
C LEU A 7 -1.56 50.57 11.83
N ALA A 8 -0.95 50.08 10.75
CA ALA A 8 -0.77 48.65 10.56
C ALA A 8 -0.06 48.05 11.78
N PRO A 9 -0.58 46.96 12.39
CA PRO A 9 -0.01 46.41 13.61
C PRO A 9 1.45 46.02 13.38
N LYS A 10 2.33 46.52 14.26
CA LYS A 10 3.74 46.15 14.32
C LYS A 10 3.95 45.13 15.43
N ILE A 11 4.65 44.03 15.13
CA ILE A 11 5.09 43.03 16.10
C ILE A 11 6.61 42.90 16.04
N ALA A 12 7.23 42.56 17.17
CA ALA A 12 8.65 42.25 17.24
C ALA A 12 8.86 40.77 17.54
N VAL A 13 9.84 40.16 16.90
CA VAL A 13 10.24 38.76 17.10
C VAL A 13 11.67 38.76 17.61
N LEU A 14 11.84 38.31 18.85
CA LEU A 14 13.15 38.14 19.46
C LEU A 14 13.57 36.69 19.27
N HIS A 15 14.51 36.46 18.34
CA HIS A 15 15.08 35.15 18.12
C HIS A 15 16.17 34.90 19.16
N PHE A 16 15.99 33.89 20.01
CA PHE A 16 17.03 33.52 20.97
C PHE A 16 18.33 33.19 20.25
N HIS A 17 18.27 32.64 19.04
CA HIS A 17 19.45 32.32 18.26
C HIS A 17 19.68 33.29 17.10
N GLY A 18 20.95 33.52 16.74
CA GLY A 18 21.36 34.38 15.63
C GLY A 18 21.55 35.85 16.03
N ALA A 19 22.25 36.60 15.17
CA ALA A 19 22.57 38.03 15.35
C ALA A 19 21.78 38.95 14.40
N ASP A 20 21.07 38.36 13.43
CA ASP A 20 20.55 39.09 12.29
C ASP A 20 19.30 39.89 12.68
N GLU A 21 19.17 41.06 12.06
CA GLU A 21 18.00 41.93 12.17
C GLU A 21 17.37 42.06 10.79
N SER A 22 16.05 41.89 10.70
CA SER A 22 15.32 42.01 9.44
C SER A 22 13.88 42.45 9.67
N GLU A 23 13.24 42.98 8.63
CA GLU A 23 11.82 43.31 8.65
C GLU A 23 11.11 42.60 7.50
N GLU A 24 9.91 42.09 7.76
CA GLU A 24 9.03 41.54 6.73
C GLU A 24 7.57 42.01 6.95
N GLN A 25 6.75 41.84 5.91
CA GLN A 25 5.32 42.14 5.96
C GLN A 25 4.54 40.90 5.55
N VAL A 26 3.51 40.59 6.32
CA VAL A 26 2.59 39.50 6.02
C VAL A 26 1.16 40.00 5.96
N GLU A 27 0.35 39.40 5.10
CA GLU A 27 -1.08 39.65 5.05
C GLU A 27 -1.84 38.49 5.69
N LEU A 28 -2.72 38.79 6.65
CA LEU A 28 -3.58 37.80 7.28
C LEU A 28 -4.92 38.42 7.69
N LEU A 29 -6.02 37.72 7.39
CA LEU A 29 -7.40 38.17 7.68
C LEU A 29 -7.72 39.60 7.16
N GLY A 30 -7.12 40.00 6.04
CA GLY A 30 -7.34 41.31 5.43
C GLY A 30 -6.54 42.47 6.06
N SER A 31 -5.60 42.16 6.96
CA SER A 31 -4.71 43.13 7.58
C SER A 31 -3.26 42.87 7.18
N THR A 32 -2.50 43.93 6.91
CA THR A 32 -1.04 43.90 6.78
C THR A 32 -0.41 44.01 8.16
N ILE A 33 0.49 43.10 8.51
CA ILE A 33 1.23 43.07 9.77
C ILE A 33 2.71 43.29 9.46
N HIS A 34 3.34 44.25 10.15
CA HIS A 34 4.78 44.48 10.07
C HIS A 34 5.50 43.67 11.14
N ILE A 35 6.42 42.81 10.72
CA ILE A 35 7.20 41.94 11.61
C ILE A 35 8.65 42.42 11.63
N HIS A 36 9.17 42.69 12.82
CA HIS A 36 10.56 43.09 13.02
C HIS A 36 11.31 41.99 13.77
N HIS A 37 12.23 41.33 13.09
CA HIS A 37 13.03 40.22 13.61
C HIS A 37 14.34 40.74 14.19
N ILE A 38 14.68 40.33 15.41
CA ILE A 38 15.86 40.76 16.15
C ILE A 38 16.56 39.54 16.75
N GLY A 39 17.80 39.27 16.35
CA GLY A 39 18.64 38.22 16.89
C GLY A 39 19.23 38.56 18.27
N CYS A 40 19.20 37.60 19.20
CA CYS A 40 19.71 37.77 20.57
C CYS A 40 21.02 36.99 20.85
N ASP A 41 21.65 36.35 19.87
CA ASP A 41 22.94 35.64 19.99
C ASP A 41 23.03 34.55 21.07
N GLY A 42 21.89 34.02 21.49
CA GLY A 42 21.75 33.08 22.59
C GLY A 42 22.02 33.70 23.96
N ASP A 43 21.74 34.99 24.10
CA ASP A 43 21.92 35.82 25.31
C ASP A 43 20.55 36.31 25.83
N LEU A 44 20.21 35.91 27.06
CA LEU A 44 18.95 36.27 27.71
C LEU A 44 18.95 37.72 28.23
N ASP A 45 20.11 38.30 28.51
CA ASP A 45 20.21 39.67 28.98
C ASP A 45 19.95 40.65 27.83
N LYS A 46 20.47 40.33 26.63
CA LYS A 46 20.10 41.06 25.40
C LYS A 46 18.60 40.97 25.13
N MET A 47 18.02 39.78 25.23
CA MET A 47 16.58 39.60 25.04
C MET A 47 15.76 40.39 26.07
N THR A 48 16.21 40.43 27.33
CA THR A 48 15.60 41.24 28.40
C THR A 48 15.61 42.73 28.06
N ALA A 49 16.75 43.26 27.62
CA ALA A 49 16.89 44.66 27.22
C ALA A 49 15.95 45.00 26.06
N HIS A 50 15.88 44.15 25.02
CA HIS A 50 14.97 44.36 23.91
C HIS A 50 13.50 44.34 24.32
N ILE A 51 13.07 43.45 25.24
CA ILE A 51 11.69 43.45 25.73
C ILE A 51 11.36 44.77 26.45
N GLN A 52 12.30 45.32 27.23
CA GLN A 52 12.12 46.61 27.92
C GLN A 52 12.00 47.76 26.91
N ASP A 53 12.88 47.78 25.91
CA ASP A 53 12.88 48.83 24.89
C ASP A 53 11.60 48.81 24.04
N LEU A 54 11.07 47.62 23.75
CA LEU A 54 9.89 47.44 22.89
C LEU A 54 8.55 47.63 23.61
N ASP A 55 8.52 47.69 24.95
CA ASP A 55 7.29 47.82 25.73
C ASP A 55 6.56 49.14 25.40
N GLY A 56 5.29 49.02 24.97
CA GLY A 56 4.49 50.14 24.50
C GLY A 56 4.79 50.63 23.08
N GLN A 57 5.82 50.11 22.41
CA GLN A 57 6.19 50.50 21.03
C GLN A 57 5.60 49.56 19.97
N VAL A 58 5.37 48.29 20.32
CA VAL A 58 4.82 47.27 19.43
C VAL A 58 3.59 46.62 20.04
N THR A 59 2.76 46.03 19.18
CA THR A 59 1.50 45.37 19.55
C THR A 59 1.73 44.06 20.29
N ALA A 60 2.87 43.41 20.03
CA ALA A 60 3.23 42.11 20.57
C ALA A 60 4.74 41.87 20.46
N VAL A 61 5.30 41.12 21.41
CA VAL A 61 6.65 40.55 21.33
C VAL A 61 6.55 39.02 21.30
N ALA A 62 7.09 38.39 20.25
CA ALA A 62 7.26 36.95 20.15
C ALA A 62 8.66 36.55 20.62
N LEU A 63 8.77 35.53 21.48
CA LEU A 63 10.04 34.94 21.89
C LEU A 63 10.24 33.62 21.15
N ASP A 64 11.11 33.61 20.15
CA ASP A 64 11.44 32.42 19.38
C ASP A 64 12.66 31.70 19.99
N GLY A 65 12.62 30.37 20.04
CA GLY A 65 13.61 29.55 20.74
C GLY A 65 13.55 29.62 22.29
N ILE A 66 12.49 30.21 22.84
CA ILE A 66 12.20 30.27 24.29
C ILE A 66 10.86 29.58 24.57
N ALA A 67 10.74 28.95 25.73
CA ALA A 67 9.47 28.40 26.20
C ALA A 67 9.26 28.72 27.68
N LYS A 68 8.15 29.38 28.01
CA LYS A 68 7.75 29.66 29.40
C LYS A 68 7.57 28.37 30.18
N LYS A 69 6.89 27.41 29.55
CA LYS A 69 6.55 26.10 30.10
C LYS A 69 7.07 25.00 29.21
N LEU A 70 7.79 24.06 29.81
CA LEU A 70 8.14 22.79 29.17
C LEU A 70 6.99 21.81 29.31
N ARG A 71 6.65 21.11 28.23
CA ARG A 71 5.54 20.15 28.16
C ARG A 71 6.02 18.84 27.57
N LEU A 72 5.67 17.73 28.21
CA LEU A 72 5.95 16.38 27.71
C LEU A 72 4.84 15.43 28.18
N GLY A 73 4.07 14.90 27.23
CA GLY A 73 2.85 14.17 27.55
C GLY A 73 1.89 15.04 28.37
N LYS A 74 1.47 14.55 29.55
CA LYS A 74 0.59 15.31 30.46
C LYS A 74 1.37 16.20 31.45
N ALA A 75 2.68 16.02 31.57
CA ALA A 75 3.49 16.76 32.52
C ALA A 75 3.83 18.15 31.98
N ARG A 76 3.90 19.13 32.88
CA ARG A 76 4.21 20.54 32.58
C ARG A 76 5.04 21.13 33.71
N VAL A 77 6.06 21.93 33.38
CA VAL A 77 6.85 22.66 34.38
C VAL A 77 7.27 24.02 33.83
N ASP A 78 7.29 25.05 34.66
CA ASP A 78 7.84 26.36 34.29
C ASP A 78 9.37 26.29 34.15
N HIS A 79 9.90 26.98 33.14
CA HIS A 79 11.34 27.12 32.97
C HIS A 79 11.82 28.36 33.75
N PRO A 80 12.75 28.21 34.71
CA PRO A 80 13.10 29.25 35.67
C PRO A 80 13.70 30.49 35.02
N ALA A 81 14.49 30.33 33.96
CA ALA A 81 15.07 31.47 33.23
C ALA A 81 14.09 32.12 32.24
N ALA A 82 12.95 31.48 31.96
CA ALA A 82 11.97 31.97 30.98
C ALA A 82 10.92 32.84 31.64
N ALA A 83 10.39 32.39 32.78
CA ALA A 83 9.26 33.02 33.45
C ALA A 83 9.42 34.54 33.65
N PRO A 84 10.59 35.06 34.09
CA PRO A 84 10.80 36.49 34.25
C PRO A 84 10.61 37.29 32.95
N LEU A 85 10.95 36.73 31.78
CA LEU A 85 10.87 37.43 30.50
C LEU A 85 9.44 37.88 30.15
N PHE A 86 8.44 37.12 30.60
CA PHE A 86 7.03 37.40 30.35
C PHE A 86 6.43 38.42 31.33
N GLU A 87 7.20 38.87 32.32
CA GLU A 87 6.78 39.84 33.34
C GLU A 87 7.48 41.19 33.18
N ILE A 88 8.42 41.31 32.23
CA ILE A 88 9.19 42.53 31.95
C ILE A 88 8.26 43.62 31.40
N ALA A 89 7.59 43.35 30.28
CA ALA A 89 6.72 44.29 29.60
C ALA A 89 5.41 44.45 30.38
N GLN A 90 5.00 45.70 30.63
CA GLN A 90 3.77 46.03 31.33
C GLN A 90 2.61 46.32 30.38
N GLN A 91 2.91 46.84 29.18
CA GLN A 91 1.90 47.25 28.20
C GLN A 91 1.82 46.24 27.04
N THR A 92 2.97 45.80 26.53
CA THR A 92 3.05 44.94 25.35
C THR A 92 2.99 43.46 25.75
N PRO A 93 2.04 42.68 25.20
CA PRO A 93 1.99 41.23 25.37
C PRO A 93 3.26 40.51 24.89
N VAL A 94 3.79 39.60 25.71
CA VAL A 94 4.92 38.72 25.35
C VAL A 94 4.42 37.27 25.20
N VAL A 95 4.74 36.61 24.09
CA VAL A 95 4.25 35.25 23.74
C VAL A 95 5.37 34.33 23.25
N ASP A 96 5.17 33.00 23.36
CA ASP A 96 6.14 31.96 22.97
C ASP A 96 5.55 30.87 22.04
N GLY A 97 4.35 31.10 21.53
CA GLY A 97 3.64 30.20 20.62
C GLY A 97 2.84 29.11 21.34
N ALA A 98 2.97 28.97 22.66
CA ALA A 98 2.30 27.92 23.41
C ALA A 98 0.77 28.06 23.43
N GLY A 99 0.23 29.24 23.07
CA GLY A 99 -1.20 29.49 22.94
C GLY A 99 -1.82 28.94 21.66
N VAL A 100 -1.03 28.76 20.59
CA VAL A 100 -1.53 28.30 19.27
C VAL A 100 -0.93 26.98 18.81
N ARG A 101 0.32 26.66 19.20
CA ARG A 101 1.11 25.53 18.68
C ARG A 101 0.31 24.23 18.65
N ALA A 102 -0.21 23.81 19.80
CA ALA A 102 -0.86 22.51 19.92
C ALA A 102 -2.13 22.40 19.05
N ALA A 103 -2.87 23.50 18.89
CA ALA A 103 -4.06 23.54 18.05
C ALA A 103 -3.72 23.48 16.56
N MET A 104 -2.70 24.24 16.15
CA MET A 104 -2.21 24.26 14.77
C MET A 104 -1.60 22.92 14.37
N GLU A 105 -0.79 22.29 15.24
CA GLU A 105 -0.26 20.94 15.00
C GLU A 105 -1.36 19.91 14.79
N ARG A 106 -2.40 19.90 15.65
CA ARG A 106 -3.54 18.98 15.50
C ARG A 106 -4.24 19.15 14.16
N TRP A 107 -4.47 20.41 13.80
CA TRP A 107 -5.20 20.75 12.60
C TRP A 107 -4.36 20.49 11.34
N ALA A 108 -3.06 20.79 11.38
CA ALA A 108 -2.11 20.49 10.31
C ALA A 108 -2.07 18.99 9.99
N VAL A 109 -1.95 18.13 11.01
CA VAL A 109 -1.94 16.68 10.80
C VAL A 109 -3.22 16.21 10.10
N ARG A 110 -4.39 16.70 10.52
CA ARG A 110 -5.68 16.38 9.87
C ARG A 110 -5.72 16.85 8.42
N LEU A 111 -5.38 18.11 8.16
CA LEU A 111 -5.41 18.68 6.81
C LEU A 111 -4.38 18.02 5.87
N ALA A 112 -3.24 17.59 6.40
CA ALA A 112 -2.25 16.84 5.64
C ALA A 112 -2.78 15.45 5.23
N ASP A 113 -3.55 14.77 6.09
CA ASP A 113 -4.21 13.50 5.73
C ASP A 113 -5.31 13.71 4.68
N GLU A 114 -6.07 14.81 4.77
CA GLU A 114 -7.06 15.16 3.74
C GLU A 114 -6.40 15.47 2.39
N ALA A 115 -5.27 16.17 2.39
CA ALA A 115 -4.51 16.47 1.19
C ALA A 115 -3.80 15.23 0.61
N GLN A 116 -3.34 14.32 1.48
CA GLN A 116 -2.62 13.10 1.11
C GLN A 116 -3.15 11.88 1.90
N PRO A 117 -4.28 11.29 1.48
CA PRO A 117 -4.91 10.19 2.21
C PRO A 117 -3.94 9.03 2.46
N GLY A 118 -3.77 8.67 3.74
CA GLY A 118 -2.90 7.58 4.16
C GLY A 118 -1.44 7.98 4.44
N ILE A 119 -1.11 9.28 4.39
CA ILE A 119 0.23 9.79 4.72
C ILE A 119 0.66 9.40 6.15
N TRP A 120 -0.28 9.32 7.11
CA TRP A 120 -0.02 8.94 8.51
C TRP A 120 -0.40 7.51 8.88
N SER A 121 -1.21 6.85 8.05
CA SER A 121 -1.85 5.57 8.37
C SER A 121 -0.83 4.48 8.72
N ARG A 122 -0.91 3.98 9.96
CA ARG A 122 -0.06 2.90 10.51
C ARG A 122 1.45 3.19 10.48
N LYS A 123 1.88 4.44 10.28
CA LYS A 123 3.30 4.81 10.22
C LYS A 123 3.99 4.64 11.56
N GLN A 124 5.28 4.36 11.54
CA GLN A 124 6.12 4.44 12.74
C GLN A 124 6.56 5.90 12.93
N VAL A 125 6.13 6.52 14.03
CA VAL A 125 6.38 7.93 14.32
C VAL A 125 7.46 8.04 15.40
N LEU A 126 8.49 8.83 15.14
CA LEU A 126 9.50 9.22 16.10
C LEU A 126 9.39 10.73 16.38
N MET A 127 9.02 11.09 17.61
CA MET A 127 9.10 12.45 18.10
C MET A 127 10.56 12.78 18.42
N ALA A 128 11.17 13.77 17.77
CA ALA A 128 12.62 13.99 17.81
C ALA A 128 13.01 15.49 17.86
N PRO A 129 12.89 16.15 19.03
CA PRO A 129 12.28 15.69 20.28
C PRO A 129 10.75 15.91 20.31
N GLY A 130 10.06 15.30 21.27
CA GLY A 130 8.64 15.52 21.53
C GLY A 130 8.34 16.64 22.53
N LEU A 131 9.37 17.19 23.20
CA LEU A 131 9.28 18.35 24.07
C LEU A 131 8.49 19.49 23.39
N ASN A 132 7.45 19.99 24.05
CA ASN A 132 6.55 21.05 23.58
C ASN A 132 5.70 20.75 22.33
N HIS A 133 5.74 19.54 21.79
CA HIS A 133 4.96 19.09 20.63
C HIS A 133 3.85 18.09 21.04
N ASP A 134 3.13 18.38 22.12
CA ASP A 134 2.06 17.51 22.63
C ASP A 134 0.85 17.45 21.70
N GLY A 135 0.54 18.54 21.00
CA GLY A 135 -0.49 18.59 19.97
C GLY A 135 -0.17 17.67 18.79
N LEU A 136 1.06 17.76 18.28
CA LEU A 136 1.56 16.94 17.16
C LEU A 136 1.59 15.46 17.52
N ALA A 137 2.15 15.11 18.67
CA ALA A 137 2.21 13.73 19.13
C ALA A 137 0.81 13.13 19.32
N MET A 138 -0.12 13.89 19.92
CA MET A 138 -1.50 13.46 20.11
C MET A 138 -2.21 13.25 18.77
N ALA A 139 -2.07 14.18 17.83
CA ALA A 139 -2.70 14.08 16.52
C ALA A 139 -2.17 12.90 15.70
N LEU A 140 -0.85 12.71 15.63
CA LEU A 140 -0.25 11.57 14.93
C LEU A 140 -0.67 10.23 15.55
N SER A 141 -0.84 10.18 16.89
CA SER A 141 -1.28 8.95 17.58
C SER A 141 -2.70 8.51 17.22
N GLN A 142 -3.52 9.36 16.61
CA GLN A 142 -4.85 8.98 16.10
C GLN A 142 -4.75 8.07 14.86
N TYR A 143 -3.65 8.13 14.11
CA TYR A 143 -3.44 7.37 12.87
C TYR A 143 -2.53 6.14 13.06
N THR A 144 -1.87 6.02 14.22
CA THR A 144 -0.94 4.92 14.49
C THR A 144 -0.76 4.63 15.98
N GLU A 145 -0.61 3.34 16.29
CA GLU A 145 -0.23 2.85 17.62
C GLU A 145 1.30 2.92 17.87
N SER A 146 2.09 3.24 16.84
CA SER A 146 3.56 3.16 16.87
C SER A 146 4.22 4.53 17.01
N VAL A 147 4.09 5.16 18.18
CA VAL A 147 4.77 6.43 18.50
C VAL A 147 5.90 6.20 19.51
N ARG A 148 7.09 6.73 19.22
CA ARG A 148 8.24 6.75 20.13
C ARG A 148 8.77 8.18 20.29
N TYR A 149 9.43 8.42 21.42
CA TYR A 149 9.98 9.71 21.83
C TYR A 149 11.50 9.59 21.94
N ALA A 150 12.22 10.39 21.16
CA ALA A 150 13.67 10.44 21.19
C ALA A 150 14.20 11.30 22.34
N ASP A 151 13.35 12.00 23.09
CA ASP A 151 13.72 12.91 24.19
C ASP A 151 14.77 12.33 25.15
N PRO A 152 14.64 11.07 25.65
CA PRO A 152 15.65 10.54 26.57
C PRO A 152 17.03 10.35 25.94
N ILE A 153 17.06 10.20 24.61
CA ILE A 153 18.27 9.92 23.82
C ILE A 153 18.90 11.25 23.38
N VAL A 154 18.04 12.17 22.91
CA VAL A 154 18.40 13.53 22.51
C VAL A 154 18.88 14.37 23.69
N TYR A 155 18.31 14.23 24.88
CA TYR A 155 18.70 15.05 26.02
C TYR A 155 19.68 14.37 26.98
N PHE A 156 19.57 13.05 27.20
CA PHE A 156 20.38 12.35 28.21
C PHE A 156 21.33 11.29 27.62
N ALA A 157 21.40 11.14 26.30
CA ALA A 157 22.24 10.15 25.63
C ALA A 157 22.00 8.70 26.10
N LEU A 158 20.77 8.37 26.50
CA LEU A 158 20.41 7.01 26.90
C LEU A 158 20.48 6.03 25.71
N PRO A 159 20.83 4.76 25.95
CA PRO A 159 20.80 3.75 24.90
C PRO A 159 19.37 3.40 24.48
N PRO A 160 19.12 3.07 23.20
CA PRO A 160 17.79 2.73 22.68
C PRO A 160 17.39 1.29 23.06
N VAL A 161 17.21 1.03 24.35
CA VAL A 161 16.75 -0.28 24.85
C VAL A 161 15.21 -0.37 24.85
N PRO A 162 14.61 -1.56 24.70
CA PRO A 162 13.15 -1.72 24.67
C PRO A 162 12.48 -1.03 25.86
N GLY A 163 11.43 -0.25 25.59
CA GLY A 163 10.73 0.54 26.59
C GLY A 163 11.16 2.00 26.65
N VAL A 164 12.44 2.33 26.46
CA VAL A 164 12.91 3.73 26.49
C VAL A 164 12.27 4.53 25.36
N GLY A 165 11.63 5.66 25.71
CA GLY A 165 10.94 6.51 24.74
C GLY A 165 9.61 5.92 24.22
N SER A 166 9.09 4.85 24.81
CA SER A 166 7.75 4.35 24.45
C SER A 166 6.65 5.24 25.05
N ALA A 167 5.49 5.30 24.39
CA ALA A 167 4.32 6.01 24.91
C ALA A 167 3.91 5.52 26.32
N GLU A 168 4.02 4.22 26.60
CA GLU A 168 3.73 3.63 27.92
C GLU A 168 4.69 4.16 29.00
N THR A 169 5.99 4.24 28.69
CA THR A 169 6.98 4.76 29.65
C THR A 169 6.87 6.25 29.86
N LEU A 170 6.48 7.00 28.82
CA LEU A 170 6.40 8.46 28.86
C LEU A 170 5.55 8.93 30.04
N GLY A 171 4.39 8.32 30.27
CA GLY A 171 3.50 8.71 31.38
C GLY A 171 4.13 8.58 32.77
N ARG A 172 5.15 7.72 32.94
CA ARG A 172 5.85 7.53 34.23
C ARG A 172 7.09 8.40 34.36
N VAL A 173 7.76 8.70 33.24
CA VAL A 173 9.06 9.40 33.24
C VAL A 173 8.98 10.86 32.81
N ALA A 174 7.83 11.32 32.29
CA ALA A 174 7.68 12.68 31.77
C ALA A 174 7.97 13.75 32.83
N GLU A 175 7.36 13.66 34.02
CA GLU A 175 7.58 14.65 35.07
C GLU A 175 9.03 14.66 35.60
N PRO A 176 9.67 13.51 35.94
CA PRO A 176 11.11 13.47 36.24
C PRO A 176 11.99 14.02 35.11
N THR A 177 11.64 13.73 33.85
CA THR A 177 12.36 14.24 32.68
C THR A 177 12.28 15.77 32.64
N LEU A 178 11.08 16.34 32.72
CA LEU A 178 10.87 17.78 32.70
C LEU A 178 11.56 18.49 33.87
N ASN A 179 11.53 17.90 35.07
CA ASN A 179 12.21 18.44 36.24
C ASN A 179 13.73 18.52 36.08
N GLN A 180 14.32 17.65 35.26
CA GLN A 180 15.73 17.74 34.89
C GLN A 180 15.96 18.72 33.73
N LEU A 181 15.09 18.71 32.71
CA LEU A 181 15.20 19.57 31.53
C LEU A 181 15.04 21.06 31.87
N ARG A 182 14.26 21.44 32.88
CA ARG A 182 14.12 22.85 33.30
C ARG A 182 15.42 23.49 33.79
N ALA A 183 16.46 22.69 34.08
CA ALA A 183 17.79 23.17 34.45
C ALA A 183 18.74 23.30 33.26
N TYR A 184 18.32 22.90 32.05
CA TYR A 184 19.15 22.99 30.85
C TYR A 184 19.04 24.37 30.20
N PRO A 185 20.13 24.90 29.62
CA PRO A 185 20.06 26.14 28.86
C PRO A 185 19.25 25.93 27.57
N PHE A 186 18.60 26.99 27.09
CA PHE A 186 17.79 26.95 25.86
C PHE A 186 18.55 26.45 24.64
N ARG A 187 19.84 26.78 24.50
CA ARG A 187 20.70 26.27 23.39
C ARG A 187 20.79 24.74 23.34
N ARG A 188 20.51 24.06 24.47
CA ARG A 188 20.45 22.60 24.55
C ARG A 188 19.03 22.06 24.38
N LEU A 189 18.01 22.80 24.81
CA LEU A 189 16.61 22.41 24.69
C LEU A 189 16.10 22.54 23.24
N PHE A 190 16.45 23.64 22.59
CA PHE A 190 16.12 24.00 21.21
C PHE A 190 17.43 24.26 20.45
N PRO A 191 18.14 23.20 20.02
CA PRO A 191 19.41 23.39 19.31
C PRO A 191 19.16 23.93 17.89
N GLN A 192 20.04 24.80 17.39
CA GLN A 192 20.02 25.17 15.97
C GLN A 192 20.36 23.97 15.06
N ALA A 193 19.90 24.06 13.82
CA ALA A 193 20.02 23.07 12.76
C ALA A 193 21.45 22.80 12.22
N GLY A 194 22.50 23.20 12.97
CA GLY A 194 23.90 23.15 12.53
C GLY A 194 24.44 21.78 12.13
N GLU A 195 25.71 21.73 11.72
CA GLU A 195 26.35 20.54 11.16
C GLU A 195 26.08 19.27 11.99
N ALA A 196 25.77 18.15 11.30
CA ALA A 196 25.42 16.84 11.87
C ALA A 196 26.58 16.25 12.67
N ALA A 197 26.87 16.80 13.84
CA ALA A 197 28.10 16.52 14.55
C ALA A 197 28.06 15.16 15.27
N GLN A 198 26.87 14.68 15.67
CA GLN A 198 26.76 13.50 16.55
C GLN A 198 25.39 12.81 16.40
N PRO A 199 25.18 11.94 15.38
CA PRO A 199 23.95 11.20 15.25
C PRO A 199 23.69 10.38 16.52
N ARG A 200 22.48 10.51 17.08
CA ARG A 200 22.11 9.81 18.31
C ARG A 200 21.13 8.69 18.00
N SER A 201 21.61 7.45 18.10
CA SER A 201 20.82 6.24 17.84
C SER A 201 20.22 6.19 16.40
N PRO A 202 21.06 5.99 15.36
CA PRO A 202 20.60 5.86 13.97
C PRO A 202 19.46 4.87 13.78
N LYS A 203 19.46 3.76 14.54
CA LYS A 203 18.44 2.71 14.49
C LYS A 203 17.01 3.21 14.76
N LEU A 204 16.84 4.27 15.56
CA LEU A 204 15.51 4.83 15.82
C LEU A 204 14.99 5.64 14.64
N PHE A 205 15.85 6.44 14.02
CA PHE A 205 15.52 7.16 12.80
C PHE A 205 15.29 6.19 11.63
N GLU A 206 16.04 5.09 11.55
CA GLU A 206 15.81 4.01 10.58
C GLU A 206 14.45 3.32 10.77
N TRP A 207 14.05 3.08 12.02
CA TRP A 207 12.77 2.48 12.41
C TRP A 207 11.58 3.38 12.01
N ALA A 208 11.70 4.70 12.20
CA ALA A 208 10.62 5.64 11.93
C ALA A 208 10.28 5.70 10.44
N ASP A 209 9.00 5.85 10.08
CA ASP A 209 8.58 6.32 8.75
C ASP A 209 8.36 7.84 8.76
N VAL A 210 7.95 8.37 9.92
CA VAL A 210 7.70 9.80 10.18
C VAL A 210 8.60 10.27 11.32
N ILE A 211 9.34 11.36 11.11
CA ILE A 211 10.16 12.03 12.13
C ILE A 211 9.51 13.38 12.38
N ALA A 212 9.07 13.63 13.61
CA ALA A 212 8.24 14.79 13.96
C ALA A 212 8.83 15.55 15.15
N GLY A 213 8.84 16.89 15.11
CA GLY A 213 9.33 17.72 16.22
C GLY A 213 10.10 18.94 15.73
N ASP A 214 11.08 19.37 16.52
CA ASP A 214 11.90 20.54 16.23
C ASP A 214 12.92 20.28 15.12
N ILE A 215 12.92 21.11 14.08
CA ILE A 215 13.80 20.95 12.91
C ILE A 215 15.29 20.99 13.29
N GLY A 216 15.67 21.83 14.25
CA GLY A 216 17.05 21.94 14.70
C GLY A 216 17.53 20.68 15.41
N GLY A 217 16.69 20.11 16.28
CA GLY A 217 16.90 18.80 16.88
C GLY A 217 17.00 17.68 15.85
N ILE A 218 16.10 17.66 14.87
CA ILE A 218 16.10 16.67 13.78
C ILE A 218 17.41 16.74 12.99
N ARG A 219 17.76 17.90 12.42
CA ARG A 219 18.96 18.06 11.59
C ARG A 219 20.25 17.74 12.33
N ARG A 220 20.30 18.05 13.64
CA ARG A 220 21.47 17.82 14.49
C ARG A 220 21.68 16.35 14.88
N TYR A 221 20.62 15.61 15.21
CA TYR A 221 20.73 14.28 15.80
C TYR A 221 20.35 13.13 14.87
N ALA A 222 19.64 13.41 13.78
CA ALA A 222 19.30 12.41 12.79
C ALA A 222 20.56 11.93 12.03
N PRO A 223 20.58 10.67 11.55
CA PRO A 223 21.66 10.19 10.71
C PRO A 223 21.72 10.94 9.37
N PRO A 224 22.86 10.86 8.65
CA PRO A 224 22.99 11.51 7.34
C PRO A 224 22.06 10.94 6.26
N GLN A 225 21.45 9.77 6.47
CA GLN A 225 20.49 9.18 5.54
C GLN A 225 19.10 9.08 6.14
N LEU A 226 18.15 9.79 5.53
CA LEU A 226 16.73 9.82 5.85
C LEU A 226 15.88 9.35 4.68
N LYS A 227 16.37 8.34 3.95
CA LYS A 227 15.69 7.77 2.79
C LYS A 227 14.26 7.36 3.13
N ARG A 228 13.30 7.86 2.34
CA ARG A 228 11.87 7.51 2.42
C ARG A 228 11.17 7.97 3.70
N LYS A 229 11.72 8.96 4.40
CA LYS A 229 11.14 9.51 5.62
C LYS A 229 10.26 10.72 5.31
N ILE A 230 9.19 10.85 6.08
CA ILE A 230 8.39 12.08 6.16
C ILE A 230 8.91 12.85 7.37
N VAL A 231 9.24 14.13 7.19
CA VAL A 231 9.67 15.02 8.27
C VAL A 231 8.54 16.00 8.56
N VAL A 232 8.19 16.18 9.84
CA VAL A 232 7.13 17.09 10.28
C VAL A 232 7.70 18.06 11.31
N THR A 233 7.58 19.37 11.04
CA THR A 233 8.12 20.43 11.91
C THR A 233 7.14 21.60 12.01
N GLU A 234 7.39 22.52 12.93
CA GLU A 234 6.66 23.77 13.11
C GLU A 234 6.74 24.64 11.84
N SER A 235 7.96 25.04 11.53
CA SER A 235 8.38 25.79 10.34
C SER A 235 9.67 25.18 9.77
N ALA A 236 10.02 25.57 8.54
CA ALA A 236 11.24 25.17 7.86
C ALA A 236 11.72 26.26 6.90
N THR A 237 13.02 26.51 6.89
CA THR A 237 13.69 27.37 5.91
C THR A 237 13.99 26.59 4.62
N GLU A 238 14.39 27.30 3.56
CA GLU A 238 14.87 26.63 2.34
C GLU A 238 16.18 25.85 2.59
N GLU A 239 17.02 26.29 3.53
CA GLU A 239 18.22 25.53 3.92
C GLU A 239 17.84 24.18 4.55
N ASP A 240 16.80 24.17 5.40
CA ASP A 240 16.27 22.94 5.98
C ASP A 240 15.74 21.98 4.91
N ALA A 241 15.01 22.51 3.93
CA ALA A 241 14.49 21.72 2.82
C ALA A 241 15.63 21.11 1.97
N VAL A 242 16.70 21.89 1.72
CA VAL A 242 17.89 21.41 0.98
C VAL A 242 18.62 20.31 1.75
N ASP A 243 18.92 20.51 3.04
CA ASP A 243 19.58 19.50 3.88
C ASP A 243 18.76 18.19 3.92
N LEU A 244 17.46 18.27 4.17
CA LEU A 244 16.61 17.08 4.24
C LEU A 244 16.51 16.35 2.90
N ARG A 245 16.48 17.11 1.78
CA ARG A 245 16.51 16.54 0.43
C ARG A 245 17.81 15.78 0.17
N GLU A 246 18.96 16.35 0.53
CA GLU A 246 20.27 15.72 0.35
C GLU A 246 20.42 14.45 1.21
N ARG A 247 19.80 14.43 2.40
CA ARG A 247 19.71 13.23 3.24
C ARG A 247 18.74 12.18 2.68
N GLY A 248 17.92 12.52 1.69
CA GLY A 248 16.99 11.62 1.01
C GLY A 248 15.60 11.53 1.65
N ALA A 249 15.21 12.48 2.50
CA ALA A 249 13.84 12.58 2.97
C ALA A 249 12.89 12.77 1.77
N SER A 250 11.67 12.23 1.88
CA SER A 250 10.69 12.23 0.78
C SER A 250 9.76 13.42 0.83
N VAL A 251 9.25 13.72 2.02
CA VAL A 251 8.22 14.75 2.23
C VAL A 251 8.58 15.55 3.46
N LEU A 252 8.47 16.88 3.36
CA LEU A 252 8.55 17.83 4.47
C LEU A 252 7.17 18.44 4.69
N VAL A 253 6.67 18.35 5.91
CA VAL A 253 5.39 18.93 6.34
C VAL A 253 5.66 19.99 7.40
N THR A 254 5.16 21.20 7.18
CA THR A 254 5.17 22.28 8.17
C THR A 254 3.78 22.43 8.78
N THR A 255 3.72 22.64 10.09
CA THR A 255 2.45 22.67 10.84
C THR A 255 1.89 24.07 11.02
N MET A 256 2.72 25.11 10.91
CA MET A 256 2.24 26.49 10.83
C MET A 256 1.71 26.81 9.42
N PRO A 257 0.89 27.86 9.26
CA PRO A 257 0.46 28.33 7.95
C PRO A 257 1.62 28.91 7.13
N PRO A 258 1.69 28.64 5.82
CA PRO A 258 2.81 29.10 5.00
C PRO A 258 2.70 30.55 4.51
N LEU A 259 1.55 31.22 4.72
CA LEU A 259 1.34 32.65 4.43
C LEU A 259 1.87 33.13 3.07
N GLY A 260 1.56 32.39 2.00
CA GLY A 260 1.99 32.72 0.62
C GLY A 260 3.25 31.98 0.15
N HIS A 261 3.91 31.24 1.03
CA HIS A 261 5.04 30.36 0.69
C HIS A 261 4.58 28.91 0.47
N GLU A 262 5.51 28.04 0.05
CA GLU A 262 5.25 26.60 -0.08
C GLU A 262 5.29 25.89 1.30
N LEU A 263 6.21 26.34 2.16
CA LEU A 263 6.40 25.87 3.53
C LEU A 263 6.26 27.05 4.49
N ALA A 264 5.86 26.78 5.72
CA ALA A 264 5.85 27.82 6.74
C ALA A 264 7.27 28.21 7.13
N HIS A 265 7.59 29.49 6.95
CA HIS A 265 8.83 30.09 7.43
C HIS A 265 8.68 30.63 8.85
N LEU A 266 7.47 31.04 9.24
CA LEU A 266 7.17 31.56 10.58
C LEU A 266 6.78 30.47 11.58
N GLY A 267 7.42 30.50 12.75
CA GLY A 267 7.08 29.64 13.88
C GLY A 267 5.81 30.07 14.63
N ALA A 268 5.37 29.22 15.54
CA ALA A 268 4.20 29.39 16.40
C ALA A 268 4.30 30.63 17.29
N ALA A 269 5.49 31.02 17.75
CA ALA A 269 5.66 32.24 18.54
C ALA A 269 5.29 33.49 17.73
N VAL A 270 5.79 33.57 16.50
CA VAL A 270 5.47 34.67 15.57
C VAL A 270 4.00 34.62 15.20
N PHE A 271 3.48 33.44 14.89
CA PHE A 271 2.08 33.28 14.54
C PHE A 271 1.14 33.68 15.69
N GLU A 272 1.44 33.30 16.93
CA GLU A 272 0.69 33.74 18.10
C GLU A 272 0.73 35.27 18.25
N ALA A 273 1.88 35.91 18.04
CA ALA A 273 2.00 37.37 18.08
C ALA A 273 1.15 38.06 16.99
N ILE A 274 1.06 37.48 15.79
CA ILE A 274 0.15 37.97 14.74
C ILE A 274 -1.30 37.86 15.23
N LEU A 275 -1.72 36.73 15.81
CA LEU A 275 -3.09 36.56 16.30
C LEU A 275 -3.40 37.49 17.48
N VAL A 276 -2.40 37.74 18.32
CA VAL A 276 -2.44 38.74 19.38
C VAL A 276 -2.70 40.12 18.80
N ALA A 277 -2.02 40.50 17.73
CA ALA A 277 -2.19 41.81 17.11
C ALA A 277 -3.53 41.97 16.39
N LEU A 278 -4.11 40.87 15.89
CA LEU A 278 -5.40 40.85 15.18
C LEU A 278 -6.60 40.58 16.10
N ARG A 279 -6.39 40.39 17.42
CA ARG A 279 -7.49 40.05 18.32
C ARG A 279 -8.48 41.21 18.46
N PRO A 280 -9.80 40.97 18.39
CA PRO A 280 -10.79 42.05 18.53
C PRO A 280 -10.81 42.69 19.92
N ASN A 281 -10.51 41.91 20.97
CA ASN A 281 -10.46 42.38 22.36
C ASN A 281 -9.02 42.33 22.87
N THR A 282 -8.37 43.49 22.94
CA THR A 282 -6.99 43.63 23.41
C THR A 282 -6.80 43.18 24.87
N GLU A 283 -7.84 43.17 25.68
CA GLU A 283 -7.78 42.75 27.10
C GLU A 283 -8.07 41.25 27.30
N ALA A 284 -8.41 40.52 26.24
CA ALA A 284 -8.71 39.09 26.35
C ALA A 284 -7.45 38.29 26.75
N ALA A 285 -7.65 37.27 27.59
CA ALA A 285 -6.56 36.38 28.02
C ALA A 285 -5.89 35.71 26.80
N LEU A 286 -4.56 35.58 26.84
CA LEU A 286 -3.76 34.96 25.77
C LEU A 286 -3.83 33.44 25.87
N THR A 287 -4.88 32.87 25.27
CA THR A 287 -5.18 31.44 25.37
C THR A 287 -5.63 30.89 24.02
N GLU A 288 -5.52 29.58 23.84
CA GLU A 288 -6.04 28.87 22.67
C GLU A 288 -7.48 29.31 22.35
N ASN A 289 -8.36 29.37 23.35
CA ASN A 289 -9.77 29.76 23.18
C ASN A 289 -9.97 31.16 22.56
N THR A 290 -9.08 32.10 22.90
CA THR A 290 -9.13 33.47 22.38
C THR A 290 -8.80 33.48 20.88
N TYR A 291 -7.89 32.61 20.46
CA TYR A 291 -7.42 32.54 19.09
C TYR A 291 -8.28 31.65 18.18
N LEU A 292 -9.04 30.69 18.74
CA LEU A 292 -9.85 29.74 17.97
C LEU A 292 -10.74 30.41 16.92
N ASN A 293 -11.40 31.52 17.26
CA ASN A 293 -12.27 32.24 16.32
C ASN A 293 -11.49 32.92 15.18
N LEU A 294 -10.27 33.39 15.44
CA LEU A 294 -9.40 33.93 14.40
C LEU A 294 -8.93 32.80 13.49
N MET A 295 -8.43 31.72 14.07
CA MET A 295 -7.95 30.55 13.34
C MET A 295 -9.04 29.92 12.47
N ALA A 296 -10.28 29.86 12.96
CA ALA A 296 -11.42 29.32 12.21
C ALA A 296 -11.82 30.16 10.99
N ARG A 297 -11.45 31.45 10.95
CA ARG A 297 -11.68 32.33 9.80
C ARG A 297 -10.58 32.25 8.75
N MET A 298 -9.46 31.60 9.08
CA MET A 298 -8.34 31.46 8.15
C MET A 298 -8.58 30.27 7.22
N GLU A 299 -8.48 30.52 5.93
CA GLU A 299 -8.31 29.45 4.95
C GLU A 299 -6.83 29.09 4.88
N TRP A 300 -6.42 28.06 5.61
CA TRP A 300 -5.02 27.64 5.62
C TRP A 300 -4.88 26.13 5.45
N LYS A 301 -3.70 25.74 4.94
CA LYS A 301 -3.26 24.35 4.80
C LYS A 301 -1.83 24.23 5.32
N PRO A 302 -1.44 23.09 5.88
CA PRO A 302 -0.04 22.83 6.20
C PRO A 302 0.79 22.90 4.91
N GLY A 303 2.02 23.39 5.00
CA GLY A 303 2.95 23.32 3.88
C GLY A 303 3.39 21.87 3.69
N ILE A 304 3.18 21.29 2.49
CA ILE A 304 3.59 19.92 2.16
C ILE A 304 4.46 19.96 0.91
N LYS A 305 5.77 19.73 1.09
CA LYS A 305 6.76 19.75 0.02
C LYS A 305 7.29 18.35 -0.23
N TYR A 306 7.19 17.87 -1.46
CA TYR A 306 7.92 16.68 -1.90
C TYR A 306 9.38 17.06 -2.15
N LEU A 307 10.29 16.48 -1.38
CA LEU A 307 11.72 16.74 -1.51
C LEU A 307 12.36 15.91 -2.63
N GLN A 308 11.75 14.77 -2.98
CA GLN A 308 12.11 13.95 -4.14
C GLN A 308 11.00 14.08 -5.20
N PRO A 309 11.20 14.87 -6.28
CA PRO A 309 10.16 15.11 -7.29
C PRO A 309 9.62 13.84 -7.94
N GLU A 310 10.46 12.81 -8.07
CA GLU A 310 10.09 11.52 -8.63
C GLU A 310 9.12 10.73 -7.75
N GLU A 311 9.02 11.05 -6.45
CA GLU A 311 8.12 10.38 -5.51
C GLU A 311 6.76 11.08 -5.34
N ALA A 312 6.60 12.26 -5.97
CA ALA A 312 5.37 13.05 -5.91
C ALA A 312 4.24 12.45 -6.77
N GLY A 313 3.01 12.53 -6.27
CA GLY A 313 1.81 12.16 -7.02
C GLY A 313 1.71 10.66 -7.38
N ILE A 314 2.49 9.80 -6.74
CA ILE A 314 2.46 8.35 -6.98
C ILE A 314 1.32 7.71 -6.20
N ASN A 315 0.37 7.11 -6.92
CA ASN A 315 -0.65 6.25 -6.33
C ASN A 315 -0.05 4.89 -5.96
N LYS A 316 -0.33 4.41 -4.75
CA LYS A 316 0.27 3.19 -4.22
C LYS A 316 -0.76 2.10 -4.01
N PHE A 317 -0.41 0.87 -4.40
CA PHE A 317 -1.19 -0.33 -4.14
C PHE A 317 -0.34 -1.42 -3.48
N ALA A 318 -0.98 -2.44 -2.94
CA ALA A 318 -0.33 -3.65 -2.48
C ALA A 318 -0.92 -4.88 -3.18
N PHE A 319 -0.13 -5.94 -3.27
CA PHE A 319 -0.60 -7.20 -3.83
C PHE A 319 -0.13 -8.36 -2.98
N VAL A 320 -1.05 -9.22 -2.56
CA VAL A 320 -0.75 -10.36 -1.70
C VAL A 320 -0.57 -11.62 -2.53
N ILE A 321 0.54 -12.31 -2.30
CA ILE A 321 0.87 -13.59 -2.89
C ILE A 321 1.17 -14.63 -1.82
N HIS A 322 1.16 -15.90 -2.22
CA HIS A 322 1.49 -17.03 -1.38
C HIS A 322 2.30 -18.07 -2.19
N PRO A 323 3.13 -18.91 -1.53
CA PRO A 323 3.87 -19.93 -2.25
C PRO A 323 2.92 -20.97 -2.86
N LEU A 324 3.03 -21.25 -4.15
CA LEU A 324 2.21 -22.27 -4.83
C LEU A 324 2.62 -23.71 -4.48
N SER A 325 3.86 -23.89 -4.02
CA SER A 325 4.41 -25.18 -3.60
C SER A 325 5.53 -25.00 -2.57
N PRO A 326 5.95 -26.07 -1.87
CA PRO A 326 7.09 -26.03 -0.96
C PRO A 326 8.38 -25.51 -1.62
N ARG A 327 8.52 -25.73 -2.94
CA ARG A 327 9.67 -25.26 -3.73
C ARG A 327 9.88 -23.77 -3.64
N PHE A 328 8.80 -22.98 -3.69
CA PHE A 328 8.89 -21.53 -3.55
C PHE A 328 9.43 -21.10 -2.18
N ILE A 329 9.21 -21.90 -1.14
CA ILE A 329 9.69 -21.60 0.22
C ILE A 329 11.20 -21.77 0.28
N TYR A 330 11.75 -22.91 -0.14
CA TYR A 330 13.20 -23.14 -0.05
C TYR A 330 14.03 -22.58 -1.21
N THR A 331 13.42 -21.98 -2.24
CA THR A 331 14.16 -21.15 -3.20
C THR A 331 14.49 -19.77 -2.61
N HIS A 332 13.70 -19.29 -1.64
CA HIS A 332 13.93 -18.00 -1.00
C HIS A 332 15.24 -18.02 -0.17
N PRO A 333 16.17 -17.04 -0.32
CA PRO A 333 17.49 -17.06 0.29
C PRO A 333 17.50 -17.37 1.81
N LYS A 334 16.58 -16.76 2.56
CA LYS A 334 16.44 -16.96 4.03
C LYS A 334 15.97 -18.35 4.44
N PHE A 335 15.37 -19.11 3.53
CA PHE A 335 14.72 -20.40 3.82
C PHE A 335 15.33 -21.56 3.03
N ARG A 336 16.45 -21.34 2.32
CA ARG A 336 17.13 -22.39 1.50
C ARG A 336 17.46 -23.66 2.26
N TRP A 337 17.78 -23.54 3.55
CA TRP A 337 18.08 -24.67 4.42
C TRP A 337 16.88 -25.61 4.63
N THR A 338 15.65 -25.14 4.41
CA THR A 338 14.44 -25.97 4.57
C THR A 338 14.27 -27.03 3.49
N ARG A 339 15.07 -27.00 2.41
CA ARG A 339 15.11 -28.04 1.36
C ARG A 339 15.50 -29.43 1.89
N TYR A 340 16.15 -29.48 3.05
CA TYR A 340 16.58 -30.73 3.71
C TYR A 340 15.53 -31.28 4.69
N LEU A 341 14.43 -30.55 4.91
CA LEU A 341 13.36 -30.95 5.81
C LEU A 341 12.21 -31.62 5.02
N PRO A 342 11.38 -32.45 5.69
CA PRO A 342 10.17 -32.98 5.07
C PRO A 342 9.23 -31.85 4.62
N GLU A 343 8.80 -31.85 3.36
CA GLU A 343 7.97 -30.79 2.77
C GLU A 343 6.72 -30.47 3.60
N ARG A 344 6.02 -31.50 4.10
CA ARG A 344 4.83 -31.33 4.94
C ARG A 344 5.10 -30.55 6.23
N LEU A 345 6.30 -30.68 6.80
CA LEU A 345 6.70 -29.92 7.98
C LEU A 345 6.98 -28.47 7.59
N VAL A 346 7.69 -28.26 6.47
CA VAL A 346 7.99 -26.93 5.93
C VAL A 346 6.70 -26.15 5.65
N GLU A 347 5.73 -26.74 4.95
CA GLU A 347 4.44 -26.11 4.67
C GLU A 347 3.70 -25.70 5.95
N ARG A 348 3.62 -26.61 6.93
CA ARG A 348 2.90 -26.38 8.18
C ARG A 348 3.53 -25.27 9.02
N VAL A 349 4.85 -25.22 9.07
CA VAL A 349 5.58 -24.16 9.79
C VAL A 349 5.45 -22.84 9.04
N ALA A 350 5.67 -22.84 7.72
CA ALA A 350 5.57 -21.64 6.89
C ALA A 350 4.18 -21.01 6.94
N ALA A 351 3.12 -21.80 7.05
CA ALA A 351 1.75 -21.30 7.24
C ALA A 351 1.60 -20.40 8.47
N HIS A 352 2.43 -20.55 9.50
CA HIS A 352 2.39 -19.72 10.71
C HIS A 352 3.25 -18.45 10.65
N LEU A 353 4.01 -18.26 9.56
CA LEU A 353 4.78 -17.05 9.38
C LEU A 353 3.85 -15.84 9.21
N PRO A 354 4.19 -14.69 9.81
CA PRO A 354 3.47 -13.45 9.56
C PRO A 354 3.64 -13.00 8.11
N PRO A 355 2.80 -12.10 7.60
CA PRO A 355 3.03 -11.45 6.32
C PRO A 355 4.43 -10.83 6.25
N MET A 356 5.06 -10.95 5.09
CA MET A 356 6.41 -10.45 4.84
C MET A 356 6.40 -9.54 3.62
N TYR A 357 7.21 -8.49 3.67
CA TYR A 357 7.54 -7.68 2.51
C TYR A 357 8.27 -8.56 1.49
N GLY A 358 7.81 -8.54 0.24
CA GLY A 358 8.46 -9.19 -0.89
C GLY A 358 9.34 -8.21 -1.65
N SER A 359 8.71 -7.32 -2.40
CA SER A 359 9.38 -6.38 -3.30
C SER A 359 8.54 -5.10 -3.49
N ARG A 360 9.15 -4.08 -4.10
CA ARG A 360 8.48 -2.87 -4.60
C ARG A 360 8.38 -3.00 -6.11
N ILE A 361 7.20 -2.73 -6.64
CA ILE A 361 6.91 -2.64 -8.07
C ILE A 361 7.00 -1.17 -8.46
N THR A 362 7.82 -0.86 -9.47
CA THR A 362 8.04 0.51 -9.95
C THR A 362 7.91 0.59 -11.46
N GLY A 363 7.86 1.81 -12.01
CA GLY A 363 7.95 2.03 -13.47
C GLY A 363 6.64 1.82 -14.24
N ILE A 364 5.53 1.56 -13.55
CA ILE A 364 4.19 1.52 -14.17
C ILE A 364 3.69 2.96 -14.32
N GLN A 365 3.35 3.34 -15.55
CA GLN A 365 2.84 4.67 -15.84
C GLN A 365 1.81 4.60 -16.96
N SER A 366 0.67 5.29 -16.78
CA SER A 366 -0.32 5.38 -17.84
C SER A 366 0.21 6.27 -18.98
N PRO A 367 0.19 5.80 -20.25
CA PRO A 367 0.60 6.60 -21.39
C PRO A 367 -0.40 7.74 -21.66
N THR A 368 -1.67 7.55 -21.28
CA THR A 368 -2.77 8.48 -21.55
C THR A 368 -2.84 9.60 -20.51
N THR A 369 -2.71 9.29 -19.22
CA THR A 369 -2.87 10.28 -18.15
C THR A 369 -1.55 10.74 -17.54
N GLY A 370 -0.43 10.05 -17.82
CA GLY A 370 0.85 10.29 -17.17
C GLY A 370 0.91 9.81 -15.70
N GLN A 371 -0.20 9.33 -15.12
CA GLN A 371 -0.29 8.87 -13.74
C GLN A 371 0.69 7.71 -13.51
N LYS A 372 1.51 7.84 -12.48
CA LYS A 372 2.45 6.81 -12.03
C LYS A 372 1.85 6.01 -10.89
N VAL A 373 2.14 4.72 -10.84
CA VAL A 373 1.81 3.88 -9.69
C VAL A 373 2.99 3.07 -9.20
N GLU A 374 2.96 2.75 -7.92
CA GLU A 374 3.88 1.82 -7.30
C GLU A 374 3.13 0.74 -6.53
N GLY A 375 3.64 -0.47 -6.60
CA GLY A 375 3.06 -1.63 -5.93
C GLY A 375 3.96 -2.14 -4.80
N TYR A 376 3.37 -2.71 -3.76
CA TYR A 376 4.10 -3.45 -2.73
C TYR A 376 3.67 -4.92 -2.74
N MET A 377 4.59 -5.79 -3.11
CA MET A 377 4.35 -7.24 -3.12
C MET A 377 4.49 -7.77 -1.69
N MET A 378 3.49 -8.52 -1.23
CA MET A 378 3.44 -9.05 0.13
C MET A 378 3.23 -10.56 0.10
N PHE A 379 4.03 -11.27 0.88
CA PHE A 379 3.91 -12.72 1.02
C PHE A 379 3.13 -13.07 2.28
N ILE A 380 2.10 -13.91 2.15
CA ILE A 380 1.55 -14.62 3.29
C ILE A 380 2.05 -16.06 3.34
N GLY A 381 2.25 -16.57 4.55
CA GLY A 381 2.61 -17.96 4.76
C GLY A 381 1.44 -18.90 4.48
N GLY A 382 1.67 -19.89 3.60
CA GLY A 382 0.73 -20.99 3.35
C GLY A 382 0.72 -21.43 1.88
N THR A 383 0.89 -22.72 1.63
CA THR A 383 0.66 -23.33 0.31
C THR A 383 -0.83 -23.50 0.05
N PRO A 384 -1.29 -23.70 -1.21
CA PRO A 384 -2.71 -23.99 -1.50
C PRO A 384 -3.29 -25.05 -0.55
N ARG A 385 -2.52 -26.12 -0.32
CA ARG A 385 -2.89 -27.22 0.57
C ARG A 385 -3.13 -26.77 2.02
N GLU A 386 -2.23 -25.97 2.58
CA GLU A 386 -2.37 -25.49 3.96
C GLU A 386 -3.47 -24.43 4.09
N LEU A 387 -3.68 -23.59 3.07
CA LEU A 387 -4.74 -22.58 3.08
C LEU A 387 -6.13 -23.23 3.03
N MET A 388 -6.36 -24.24 2.18
CA MET A 388 -7.67 -24.92 2.10
C MET A 388 -7.95 -25.86 3.26
N ARG A 389 -6.93 -26.45 3.89
CA ARG A 389 -7.11 -27.36 5.03
C ARG A 389 -7.55 -26.62 6.30
N ARG A 390 -7.30 -25.32 6.38
CA ARG A 390 -7.51 -24.52 7.58
C ARG A 390 -8.83 -23.77 7.52
N ASP A 391 -9.30 -23.38 8.70
CA ASP A 391 -10.46 -22.51 8.83
C ASP A 391 -10.22 -21.16 8.12
N PRO A 392 -11.20 -20.60 7.39
CA PRO A 392 -11.06 -19.32 6.70
C PRO A 392 -10.57 -18.17 7.58
N ALA A 393 -10.94 -18.14 8.88
CA ALA A 393 -10.48 -17.10 9.80
C ALA A 393 -8.95 -17.10 9.99
N PHE A 394 -8.29 -18.23 9.78
CA PHE A 394 -6.83 -18.31 9.76
C PHE A 394 -6.23 -17.47 8.62
N VAL A 395 -6.84 -17.51 7.44
CA VAL A 395 -6.41 -16.74 6.27
C VAL A 395 -6.76 -15.27 6.44
N TYR A 396 -7.99 -14.96 6.90
CA TYR A 396 -8.43 -13.58 7.15
C TYR A 396 -7.51 -12.83 8.11
N ARG A 397 -7.11 -13.44 9.23
CA ARG A 397 -6.17 -12.79 10.18
C ARG A 397 -4.84 -12.41 9.53
N ARG A 398 -4.38 -13.17 8.53
CA ARG A 398 -3.14 -12.87 7.80
C ARG A 398 -3.34 -11.77 6.77
N LEU A 399 -4.45 -11.82 6.03
CA LEU A 399 -4.80 -10.79 5.06
C LEU A 399 -5.03 -9.43 5.72
N ILE A 400 -5.70 -9.38 6.88
CA ILE A 400 -5.85 -8.15 7.68
C ILE A 400 -4.48 -7.65 8.18
N ARG A 401 -3.56 -8.56 8.56
CA ARG A 401 -2.21 -8.15 8.94
C ARG A 401 -1.41 -7.64 7.73
N ALA A 402 -1.65 -8.18 6.54
CA ALA A 402 -1.06 -7.69 5.31
C ALA A 402 -1.64 -6.32 4.91
N SER A 403 -2.95 -6.10 5.08
CA SER A 403 -3.58 -4.79 4.80
C SER A 403 -3.00 -3.69 5.68
N ARG A 404 -2.84 -3.95 6.99
CA ARG A 404 -2.19 -3.00 7.92
C ARG A 404 -0.73 -2.70 7.54
N MET A 405 -0.04 -3.69 7.00
CA MET A 405 1.31 -3.51 6.48
C MET A 405 1.30 -2.69 5.19
N ALA A 406 0.30 -2.88 4.32
CA ALA A 406 0.10 -2.11 3.09
C ALA A 406 -0.23 -0.64 3.37
N GLU A 407 -1.16 -0.38 4.30
CA GLU A 407 -1.48 0.95 4.84
C GLU A 407 -0.20 1.67 5.28
N ARG A 408 0.66 0.99 6.05
CA ARG A 408 1.95 1.56 6.49
C ARG A 408 2.86 1.93 5.32
N TYR A 409 2.84 1.20 4.21
CA TYR A 409 3.62 1.59 3.01
C TYR A 409 2.94 2.68 2.17
N GLY A 410 1.76 3.16 2.59
CA GLY A 410 0.97 4.18 1.91
C GLY A 410 0.09 3.64 0.79
N ALA A 411 -0.06 2.30 0.69
CA ALA A 411 -0.99 1.72 -0.26
C ALA A 411 -2.43 2.00 0.16
N ARG A 412 -3.28 2.33 -0.81
CA ARG A 412 -4.72 2.62 -0.60
C ARG A 412 -5.65 1.53 -1.14
N LEU A 413 -5.08 0.54 -1.83
CA LEU A 413 -5.74 -0.60 -2.43
C LEU A 413 -4.86 -1.84 -2.27
N MET A 414 -5.46 -3.00 -1.97
CA MET A 414 -4.78 -4.27 -1.89
C MET A 414 -5.47 -5.35 -2.74
N GLY A 415 -4.72 -5.94 -3.67
CA GLY A 415 -5.17 -7.08 -4.46
C GLY A 415 -4.89 -8.43 -3.77
N LEU A 416 -5.82 -9.37 -3.92
CA LEU A 416 -5.74 -10.74 -3.36
C LEU A 416 -5.36 -11.75 -4.45
N GLY A 417 -4.10 -12.20 -4.47
CA GLY A 417 -3.61 -13.15 -5.46
C GLY A 417 -3.96 -14.62 -5.17
N ALA A 418 -4.23 -15.37 -6.25
CA ALA A 418 -4.38 -16.82 -6.25
C ALA A 418 -5.31 -17.36 -5.13
N PHE A 419 -4.87 -18.34 -4.32
CA PHE A 419 -5.74 -18.97 -3.33
C PHE A 419 -6.18 -18.04 -2.19
N THR A 420 -5.60 -16.84 -2.08
CA THR A 420 -6.04 -15.87 -1.07
C THR A 420 -7.41 -15.26 -1.36
N SER A 421 -7.83 -15.23 -2.63
CA SER A 421 -9.20 -14.85 -3.03
C SER A 421 -10.15 -16.06 -3.12
N VAL A 422 -9.62 -17.27 -3.29
CA VAL A 422 -10.43 -18.51 -3.37
C VAL A 422 -10.89 -18.98 -1.98
N VAL A 423 -10.04 -18.87 -0.97
CA VAL A 423 -10.35 -19.34 0.39
C VAL A 423 -11.26 -18.35 1.10
N GLY A 424 -12.37 -18.84 1.63
CA GLY A 424 -13.37 -18.05 2.35
C GLY A 424 -14.40 -17.39 1.42
N ASP A 425 -14.60 -16.10 1.63
CA ASP A 425 -15.65 -15.24 1.06
C ASP A 425 -15.11 -14.24 0.02
N ALA A 426 -13.94 -14.54 -0.58
CA ALA A 426 -13.33 -13.75 -1.63
C ALA A 426 -13.17 -12.26 -1.29
N GLY A 427 -12.67 -11.99 -0.09
CA GLY A 427 -12.25 -10.65 0.33
C GLY A 427 -13.28 -9.86 1.12
N ILE A 428 -14.56 -10.30 1.19
CA ILE A 428 -15.61 -9.53 1.90
C ILE A 428 -15.22 -9.28 3.38
N THR A 429 -14.86 -10.32 4.12
CA THR A 429 -14.44 -10.18 5.53
C THR A 429 -13.18 -9.33 5.69
N VAL A 430 -12.30 -9.35 4.70
CA VAL A 430 -11.05 -8.56 4.73
C VAL A 430 -11.36 -7.09 4.47
N ALA A 431 -12.17 -6.79 3.46
CA ALA A 431 -12.63 -5.45 3.11
C ALA A 431 -13.34 -4.77 4.29
N GLN A 432 -14.22 -5.48 4.98
CA GLN A 432 -14.90 -4.97 6.18
C GLN A 432 -13.98 -4.64 7.37
N LYS A 433 -12.72 -5.11 7.35
CA LYS A 433 -11.78 -4.99 8.47
C LYS A 433 -10.47 -4.28 8.10
N ALA A 434 -10.30 -3.93 6.84
CA ALA A 434 -9.15 -3.20 6.33
C ALA A 434 -9.54 -1.73 6.17
N ASP A 435 -8.59 -0.83 6.42
CA ASP A 435 -8.79 0.61 6.23
C ASP A 435 -8.46 1.04 4.78
N ILE A 436 -8.18 0.06 3.90
CA ILE A 436 -7.86 0.23 2.48
C ILE A 436 -8.76 -0.65 1.63
N ALA A 437 -8.99 -0.22 0.39
CA ALA A 437 -9.80 -0.94 -0.57
C ALA A 437 -9.21 -2.33 -0.88
N ILE A 438 -10.09 -3.29 -1.16
CA ILE A 438 -9.74 -4.67 -1.49
C ILE A 438 -10.29 -5.05 -2.87
N THR A 439 -9.51 -5.78 -3.65
CA THR A 439 -10.03 -6.47 -4.84
C THR A 439 -9.47 -7.88 -4.98
N SER A 440 -10.29 -8.80 -5.49
CA SER A 440 -9.84 -10.15 -5.86
C SER A 440 -9.12 -10.20 -7.21
N GLY A 441 -9.27 -9.17 -8.06
CA GLY A 441 -8.70 -9.18 -9.41
C GLY A 441 -9.50 -9.99 -10.44
N ASN A 442 -10.68 -10.51 -10.08
CA ASN A 442 -11.40 -11.44 -10.95
C ASN A 442 -12.07 -10.73 -12.14
N SER A 443 -12.37 -9.44 -12.08
CA SER A 443 -13.08 -8.74 -13.16
C SER A 443 -12.18 -8.59 -14.39
N LEU A 444 -10.94 -8.15 -14.21
CA LEU A 444 -9.96 -8.09 -15.30
C LEU A 444 -9.53 -9.49 -15.73
N THR A 445 -9.50 -10.47 -14.81
CA THR A 445 -9.24 -11.87 -15.17
C THR A 445 -10.30 -12.39 -16.16
N VAL A 446 -11.58 -12.13 -15.92
CA VAL A 446 -12.67 -12.46 -16.87
C VAL A 446 -12.44 -11.74 -18.20
N ALA A 447 -12.20 -10.43 -18.17
CA ALA A 447 -12.02 -9.64 -19.39
C ALA A 447 -10.82 -10.11 -20.23
N ALA A 448 -9.67 -10.33 -19.60
CA ALA A 448 -8.45 -10.81 -20.24
C ALA A 448 -8.64 -12.22 -20.82
N THR A 449 -9.29 -13.11 -20.07
CA THR A 449 -9.63 -14.46 -20.53
C THR A 449 -10.46 -14.42 -21.81
N LEU A 450 -11.56 -13.66 -21.81
CA LEU A 450 -12.47 -13.62 -22.96
C LEU A 450 -11.80 -12.96 -24.18
N GLU A 451 -10.98 -11.93 -23.97
CA GLU A 451 -10.19 -11.30 -25.04
C GLU A 451 -9.16 -12.29 -25.64
N THR A 452 -8.40 -13.01 -24.80
CA THR A 452 -7.44 -14.01 -25.25
C THR A 452 -8.11 -15.18 -25.97
N ALA A 453 -9.25 -15.66 -25.45
CA ALA A 453 -10.05 -16.70 -26.08
C ALA A 453 -10.54 -16.27 -27.47
N LYS A 454 -11.05 -15.04 -27.59
CA LYS A 454 -11.46 -14.46 -28.88
C LYS A 454 -10.30 -14.44 -29.88
N GLN A 455 -9.13 -13.94 -29.48
CA GLN A 455 -7.96 -13.90 -30.36
C GLN A 455 -7.51 -15.31 -30.80
N ALA A 456 -7.51 -16.28 -29.88
CA ALA A 456 -7.13 -17.65 -30.17
C ALA A 456 -8.08 -18.34 -31.15
N VAL A 457 -9.40 -18.16 -30.97
CA VAL A 457 -10.43 -18.69 -31.87
C VAL A 457 -10.24 -18.15 -33.30
N VAL A 458 -10.07 -16.83 -33.43
CA VAL A 458 -9.83 -16.17 -34.73
C VAL A 458 -8.56 -16.72 -35.39
N LYS A 459 -7.46 -16.85 -34.63
CA LYS A 459 -6.19 -17.37 -35.16
C LYS A 459 -6.26 -18.84 -35.57
N MET A 460 -7.07 -19.65 -34.90
CA MET A 460 -7.36 -21.04 -35.28
C MET A 460 -8.31 -21.16 -36.49
N GLY A 461 -8.80 -20.04 -37.03
CA GLY A 461 -9.64 -20.01 -38.22
C GLY A 461 -11.10 -20.39 -37.96
N ASN A 462 -11.52 -20.45 -36.69
CA ASN A 462 -12.92 -20.68 -36.35
C ASN A 462 -13.64 -19.33 -36.28
N SER A 463 -14.93 -19.29 -36.64
CA SER A 463 -15.81 -18.15 -36.42
C SER A 463 -16.86 -18.52 -35.39
N LEU A 464 -17.05 -17.69 -34.37
CA LEU A 464 -18.13 -17.86 -33.39
C LEU A 464 -19.42 -17.13 -33.83
N ASP A 465 -19.32 -16.26 -34.82
CA ASP A 465 -20.43 -15.42 -35.34
C ASP A 465 -21.28 -16.16 -36.37
N ASP A 466 -20.90 -17.38 -36.76
CA ASP A 466 -21.65 -18.18 -37.71
C ASP A 466 -22.94 -18.67 -37.04
N ALA A 467 -24.06 -18.01 -37.37
CA ALA A 467 -25.32 -17.94 -36.61
C ALA A 467 -25.97 -19.31 -36.26
N HIS A 468 -25.43 -20.42 -36.78
CA HIS A 468 -25.93 -21.78 -36.51
C HIS A 468 -24.84 -22.83 -36.20
N GLN A 469 -23.55 -22.51 -36.09
CA GLN A 469 -22.49 -23.52 -35.89
C GLN A 469 -21.54 -23.28 -34.71
N GLY A 470 -21.27 -22.03 -34.31
CA GLY A 470 -20.38 -21.76 -33.18
C GLY A 470 -20.97 -22.26 -31.86
N LYS A 471 -20.26 -23.15 -31.15
CA LYS A 471 -20.68 -23.68 -29.84
C LYS A 471 -19.58 -23.51 -28.79
N VAL A 472 -19.93 -22.93 -27.65
CA VAL A 472 -18.99 -22.65 -26.56
C VAL A 472 -19.34 -23.46 -25.32
N MET A 473 -18.33 -23.93 -24.61
CA MET A 473 -18.48 -24.61 -23.32
C MET A 473 -17.81 -23.82 -22.20
N VAL A 474 -18.46 -23.74 -21.04
CA VAL A 474 -17.85 -23.23 -19.81
C VAL A 474 -17.86 -24.34 -18.75
N ILE A 475 -16.68 -24.80 -18.35
CA ILE A 475 -16.49 -25.77 -17.27
C ILE A 475 -16.16 -25.06 -15.97
N GLY A 476 -16.89 -25.38 -14.91
CA GLY A 476 -16.93 -24.56 -13.70
C GLY A 476 -17.91 -23.39 -13.81
N ALA A 477 -18.93 -23.49 -14.68
CA ALA A 477 -19.88 -22.42 -15.00
C ALA A 477 -20.56 -21.77 -13.79
N THR A 478 -20.69 -22.48 -12.67
CA THR A 478 -21.33 -21.94 -11.45
C THR A 478 -20.35 -21.31 -10.46
N GLY A 479 -19.06 -21.23 -10.80
CA GLY A 479 -18.04 -20.49 -10.07
C GLY A 479 -18.08 -18.99 -10.38
N SER A 480 -17.34 -18.18 -9.63
CA SER A 480 -17.40 -16.72 -9.74
C SER A 480 -17.03 -16.22 -11.15
N ILE A 481 -15.89 -16.68 -11.67
CA ILE A 481 -15.41 -16.35 -13.03
C ILE A 481 -16.30 -17.04 -14.07
N GLY A 482 -16.55 -18.34 -13.90
CA GLY A 482 -17.33 -19.15 -14.83
C GLY A 482 -18.74 -18.61 -15.09
N SER A 483 -19.43 -18.11 -14.06
CA SER A 483 -20.79 -17.58 -14.21
C SER A 483 -20.82 -16.32 -15.06
N VAL A 484 -19.84 -15.45 -14.91
CA VAL A 484 -19.76 -14.21 -15.69
C VAL A 484 -19.26 -14.48 -17.11
N CYS A 485 -18.26 -15.34 -17.28
CA CYS A 485 -17.86 -15.83 -18.60
C CYS A 485 -19.06 -16.43 -19.34
N SER A 486 -19.88 -17.26 -18.67
CA SER A 486 -21.06 -17.88 -19.28
C SER A 486 -22.07 -16.84 -19.77
N ARG A 487 -22.39 -15.85 -18.95
CA ARG A 487 -23.34 -14.79 -19.31
C ARG A 487 -22.83 -13.88 -20.42
N LEU A 488 -21.54 -13.50 -20.38
CA LEU A 488 -20.91 -12.69 -21.44
C LEU A 488 -20.76 -13.45 -22.75
N LEU A 489 -20.39 -14.73 -22.70
CA LEU A 489 -20.28 -15.57 -23.90
C LEU A 489 -21.65 -15.82 -24.52
N ALA A 490 -22.71 -16.01 -23.73
CA ALA A 490 -24.06 -16.17 -24.25
C ALA A 490 -24.56 -14.93 -25.03
N GLN A 491 -24.09 -13.72 -24.66
CA GLN A 491 -24.39 -12.50 -25.41
C GLN A 491 -23.69 -12.44 -26.78
N ALA A 492 -22.59 -13.18 -26.95
CA ALA A 492 -21.79 -13.21 -28.17
C ALA A 492 -22.05 -14.45 -29.05
N VAL A 493 -22.34 -15.60 -28.43
CA VAL A 493 -22.50 -16.89 -29.11
C VAL A 493 -23.84 -17.53 -28.72
N PRO A 494 -24.73 -17.82 -29.68
CA PRO A 494 -26.04 -18.38 -29.39
C PRO A 494 -26.00 -19.72 -28.67
N ASN A 495 -25.10 -20.64 -29.04
CA ASN A 495 -25.06 -22.00 -28.47
C ASN A 495 -24.03 -22.11 -27.36
N ILE A 496 -24.49 -22.30 -26.11
CA ILE A 496 -23.61 -22.42 -24.94
C ILE A 496 -23.89 -23.67 -24.12
N VAL A 497 -22.83 -24.35 -23.67
CA VAL A 497 -22.88 -25.51 -22.78
C VAL A 497 -22.28 -25.12 -21.43
N LEU A 498 -23.07 -25.28 -20.37
CA LEU A 498 -22.66 -24.98 -18.99
C LEU A 498 -22.39 -26.29 -18.25
N VAL A 499 -21.16 -26.44 -17.73
CA VAL A 499 -20.74 -27.65 -17.02
C VAL A 499 -20.35 -27.34 -15.58
N ALA A 500 -21.01 -27.99 -14.63
CA ALA A 500 -20.69 -27.90 -13.20
C ALA A 500 -21.28 -29.09 -12.41
N PRO A 501 -20.69 -29.47 -11.26
CA PRO A 501 -21.12 -30.65 -10.52
C PRO A 501 -22.49 -30.52 -9.81
N ARG A 502 -23.09 -29.32 -9.78
CA ARG A 502 -24.32 -29.01 -9.03
C ARG A 502 -25.45 -28.64 -9.99
N PRO A 503 -26.35 -29.57 -10.35
CA PRO A 503 -27.44 -29.32 -11.29
C PRO A 503 -28.34 -28.15 -10.90
N GLU A 504 -28.65 -28.00 -9.61
CA GLU A 504 -29.53 -26.95 -9.11
C GLU A 504 -28.98 -25.54 -9.39
N LYS A 505 -27.66 -25.38 -9.33
CA LYS A 505 -27.01 -24.10 -9.66
C LYS A 505 -26.89 -23.87 -11.16
N LEU A 506 -26.72 -24.94 -11.94
CA LEU A 506 -26.72 -24.85 -13.41
C LEU A 506 -28.08 -24.43 -13.94
N ILE A 507 -29.16 -25.00 -13.41
CA ILE A 507 -30.54 -24.65 -13.80
C ILE A 507 -30.81 -23.17 -13.51
N ALA A 508 -30.43 -22.69 -12.32
CA ALA A 508 -30.57 -21.28 -11.98
C ALA A 508 -29.78 -20.37 -12.94
N LEU A 509 -28.51 -20.71 -13.24
CA LEU A 509 -27.69 -19.94 -14.18
C LEU A 509 -28.25 -19.97 -15.61
N LYS A 510 -28.78 -21.12 -16.06
CA LYS A 510 -29.48 -21.25 -17.34
C LYS A 510 -30.67 -20.31 -17.43
N GLN A 511 -31.53 -20.32 -16.42
CA GLN A 511 -32.69 -19.41 -16.35
C GLN A 511 -32.27 -17.94 -16.38
N THR A 512 -31.21 -17.57 -15.65
CA THR A 512 -30.64 -16.22 -15.70
C THR A 512 -30.20 -15.85 -17.12
N ILE A 513 -29.41 -16.71 -17.79
CA ILE A 513 -28.91 -16.44 -19.14
C ILE A 513 -30.05 -16.32 -20.15
N GLU A 514 -31.02 -17.24 -20.12
CA GLU A 514 -32.18 -17.22 -21.03
C GLU A 514 -33.05 -15.99 -20.81
N SER A 515 -33.15 -15.49 -19.57
CA SER A 515 -33.87 -14.24 -19.27
C SER A 515 -33.14 -12.99 -19.75
N GLU A 516 -31.80 -12.98 -19.66
CA GLU A 516 -30.96 -11.83 -20.04
C GLU A 516 -30.67 -11.79 -21.54
N THR A 517 -30.61 -12.95 -22.18
CA THR A 517 -30.26 -13.15 -23.58
C THR A 517 -31.22 -14.16 -24.22
N PRO A 518 -32.41 -13.72 -24.68
CA PRO A 518 -33.45 -14.61 -25.18
C PRO A 518 -33.04 -15.47 -26.41
N ASN A 519 -32.03 -15.03 -27.17
CA ASN A 519 -31.53 -15.74 -28.34
C ASN A 519 -30.50 -16.84 -27.99
N ALA A 520 -30.12 -16.99 -26.71
CA ALA A 520 -29.15 -17.98 -26.28
C ALA A 520 -29.82 -19.36 -26.10
N VAL A 521 -29.27 -20.38 -26.75
CA VAL A 521 -29.59 -21.79 -26.57
C VAL A 521 -28.63 -22.38 -25.53
N VAL A 522 -29.12 -22.50 -24.30
CA VAL A 522 -28.31 -22.94 -23.16
C VAL A 522 -28.50 -24.44 -22.89
N THR A 523 -27.43 -25.22 -23.03
CA THR A 523 -27.36 -26.62 -22.61
C THR A 523 -26.67 -26.72 -21.25
N VAL A 524 -27.15 -27.55 -20.34
CA VAL A 524 -26.53 -27.78 -19.03
C VAL A 524 -26.11 -29.24 -18.90
N SER A 525 -24.94 -29.49 -18.30
CA SER A 525 -24.46 -30.85 -18.01
C SER A 525 -23.66 -30.90 -16.72
N THR A 526 -23.65 -32.05 -16.06
CA THR A 526 -22.73 -32.33 -14.94
C THR A 526 -21.37 -32.82 -15.40
N THR A 527 -21.24 -33.21 -16.67
CA THR A 527 -20.05 -33.81 -17.30
C THR A 527 -19.72 -33.10 -18.61
N ALA A 528 -18.44 -32.81 -18.85
CA ALA A 528 -18.01 -32.10 -20.05
C ALA A 528 -18.01 -33.00 -21.30
N ASP A 529 -17.65 -34.27 -21.11
CA ASP A 529 -17.36 -35.23 -22.18
C ASP A 529 -18.51 -35.47 -23.17
N ASP A 530 -19.76 -35.25 -22.76
CA ASP A 530 -20.93 -35.49 -23.61
C ASP A 530 -21.09 -34.45 -24.74
N TYR A 531 -20.48 -33.27 -24.57
CA TYR A 531 -20.65 -32.13 -25.48
C TYR A 531 -19.33 -31.53 -25.99
N VAL A 532 -18.19 -31.97 -25.43
CA VAL A 532 -16.87 -31.41 -25.75
C VAL A 532 -16.51 -31.54 -27.24
N GLY A 533 -16.99 -32.61 -27.89
CA GLY A 533 -16.78 -32.85 -29.32
C GLY A 533 -17.46 -31.85 -30.24
N ASP A 534 -18.43 -31.07 -29.76
CA ASP A 534 -19.15 -30.10 -30.58
C ASP A 534 -18.59 -28.67 -30.43
N CYS A 535 -17.74 -28.41 -29.43
CA CYS A 535 -17.43 -27.05 -28.98
C CYS A 535 -16.18 -26.47 -29.66
N ASP A 536 -16.25 -25.23 -30.16
CA ASP A 536 -15.15 -24.47 -30.75
C ASP A 536 -14.25 -23.84 -29.70
N LEU A 537 -14.87 -23.38 -28.61
CA LEU A 537 -14.21 -22.75 -27.48
C LEU A 537 -14.69 -23.43 -26.20
N ILE A 538 -13.73 -23.81 -25.35
CA ILE A 538 -13.96 -24.37 -24.03
C ILE A 538 -13.22 -23.49 -23.04
N VAL A 539 -13.91 -22.99 -22.01
CA VAL A 539 -13.31 -22.16 -20.96
C VAL A 539 -13.38 -22.93 -19.64
N THR A 540 -12.24 -23.20 -19.00
CA THR A 540 -12.19 -23.90 -17.70
C THR A 540 -11.89 -22.90 -16.58
N THR A 541 -12.72 -22.91 -15.53
CA THR A 541 -12.66 -21.98 -14.38
C THR A 541 -12.68 -22.74 -13.05
N THR A 542 -12.06 -23.91 -13.01
CA THR A 542 -12.23 -24.83 -11.88
C THR A 542 -11.23 -24.57 -10.77
N THR A 543 -11.57 -25.05 -9.57
CA THR A 543 -10.64 -25.13 -8.44
C THR A 543 -10.32 -26.58 -8.08
N ALA A 544 -10.62 -27.52 -8.97
CA ALA A 544 -10.53 -28.94 -8.70
C ALA A 544 -9.06 -29.37 -8.75
N LEU A 545 -8.53 -29.90 -7.65
CA LEU A 545 -7.16 -30.40 -7.61
C LEU A 545 -7.15 -31.91 -7.90
N ASN A 546 -6.30 -32.33 -8.82
CA ASN A 546 -6.02 -33.74 -9.12
C ASN A 546 -7.21 -34.55 -9.66
N THR A 547 -8.20 -33.91 -10.29
CA THR A 547 -9.30 -34.58 -11.00
C THR A 547 -9.25 -34.18 -12.46
N ARG A 548 -9.42 -35.15 -13.38
CA ARG A 548 -9.56 -34.84 -14.81
C ARG A 548 -10.93 -34.22 -15.03
N ILE A 549 -10.94 -33.09 -15.71
CA ILE A 549 -12.13 -32.25 -15.91
C ILE A 549 -12.68 -32.42 -17.32
N ILE A 550 -11.80 -32.70 -18.27
CA ILE A 550 -12.08 -32.83 -19.69
C ILE A 550 -11.20 -33.92 -20.29
N ASP A 551 -11.79 -34.76 -21.14
CA ASP A 551 -11.05 -35.64 -22.03
C ASP A 551 -10.74 -34.93 -23.36
N ILE A 552 -9.52 -34.39 -23.48
CA ILE A 552 -9.06 -33.65 -24.67
C ILE A 552 -9.12 -34.49 -25.94
N THR A 553 -9.09 -35.82 -25.84
CA THR A 553 -9.12 -36.71 -27.00
C THR A 553 -10.46 -36.64 -27.74
N LYS A 554 -11.52 -36.23 -27.06
CA LYS A 554 -12.87 -36.06 -27.62
C LYS A 554 -13.11 -34.70 -28.28
N CYS A 555 -12.20 -33.73 -28.13
CA CYS A 555 -12.35 -32.40 -28.72
C CYS A 555 -12.36 -32.47 -30.25
N LYS A 556 -13.13 -31.58 -30.91
CA LYS A 556 -13.05 -31.42 -32.37
C LYS A 556 -11.74 -30.77 -32.81
N PRO A 557 -11.30 -31.01 -34.08
CA PRO A 557 -10.09 -30.39 -34.59
C PRO A 557 -10.18 -28.87 -34.64
N GLY A 558 -9.15 -28.21 -34.12
CA GLY A 558 -9.07 -26.76 -34.05
C GLY A 558 -9.82 -26.14 -32.86
N ALA A 559 -10.37 -26.94 -31.95
CA ALA A 559 -10.97 -26.44 -30.73
C ALA A 559 -9.93 -25.66 -29.89
N VAL A 560 -10.39 -24.59 -29.24
CA VAL A 560 -9.59 -23.78 -28.33
C VAL A 560 -10.04 -24.06 -26.90
N ILE A 561 -9.11 -24.40 -26.03
CA ILE A 561 -9.34 -24.56 -24.59
C ILE A 561 -8.59 -23.47 -23.84
N CYS A 562 -9.32 -22.56 -23.20
CA CYS A 562 -8.76 -21.56 -22.30
C CYS A 562 -8.80 -22.08 -20.85
N ASP A 563 -7.64 -22.50 -20.36
CA ASP A 563 -7.43 -23.02 -19.01
C ASP A 563 -6.98 -21.89 -18.07
N ILE A 564 -7.88 -21.47 -17.19
CA ILE A 564 -7.65 -20.35 -16.26
C ILE A 564 -7.13 -20.85 -14.91
N ALA A 565 -7.15 -22.16 -14.67
CA ALA A 565 -6.81 -22.72 -13.37
C ALA A 565 -5.31 -22.56 -13.09
N ARG A 566 -4.99 -22.28 -11.82
CA ARG A 566 -3.62 -22.29 -11.31
C ARG A 566 -3.58 -23.14 -10.04
N PRO A 567 -2.98 -24.34 -10.06
CA PRO A 567 -2.33 -25.03 -11.19
C PRO A 567 -3.29 -25.35 -12.37
N PRO A 568 -2.77 -25.56 -13.61
CA PRO A 568 -3.60 -25.81 -14.79
C PRO A 568 -4.37 -27.14 -14.68
N ASP A 569 -5.56 -27.18 -15.26
CA ASP A 569 -6.44 -28.34 -15.34
C ASP A 569 -5.91 -29.39 -16.35
N ILE A 570 -5.31 -28.93 -17.45
CA ILE A 570 -4.71 -29.76 -18.51
C ILE A 570 -3.18 -29.71 -18.42
N THR A 571 -2.51 -30.86 -18.44
CA THR A 571 -1.04 -30.90 -18.45
C THR A 571 -0.48 -30.82 -19.87
N GLU A 572 0.80 -30.44 -19.98
CA GLU A 572 1.48 -30.33 -21.28
C GLU A 572 1.47 -31.68 -22.02
N GLU A 573 1.64 -32.79 -21.27
CA GLU A 573 1.58 -34.14 -21.84
C GLU A 573 0.17 -34.50 -22.34
N GLU A 574 -0.89 -34.06 -21.65
CA GLU A 574 -2.27 -34.25 -22.10
C GLU A 574 -2.56 -33.41 -23.35
N ALA A 575 -2.08 -32.16 -23.39
CA ALA A 575 -2.23 -31.28 -24.56
C ALA A 575 -1.47 -31.79 -25.80
N ALA A 576 -0.30 -32.39 -25.61
CA ALA A 576 0.53 -32.93 -26.69
C ALA A 576 -0.13 -34.10 -27.45
N LEU A 577 -1.11 -34.79 -26.85
CA LEU A 577 -1.85 -35.89 -27.51
C LEU A 577 -2.74 -35.40 -28.65
N ARG A 578 -3.14 -34.13 -28.62
CA ARG A 578 -4.00 -33.49 -29.63
C ARG A 578 -3.36 -32.17 -30.08
N PRO A 579 -2.29 -32.22 -30.89
CA PRO A 579 -1.58 -31.01 -31.30
C PRO A 579 -2.44 -30.08 -32.17
N ASP A 580 -3.54 -30.57 -32.74
CA ASP A 580 -4.56 -29.81 -33.48
C ASP A 580 -5.53 -29.04 -32.57
N VAL A 581 -5.56 -29.35 -31.28
CA VAL A 581 -6.29 -28.60 -30.25
C VAL A 581 -5.37 -27.55 -29.64
N LEU A 582 -5.89 -26.34 -29.44
CA LEU A 582 -5.14 -25.23 -28.89
C LEU A 582 -5.50 -25.04 -27.42
N VAL A 583 -4.62 -25.45 -26.51
CA VAL A 583 -4.75 -25.20 -25.07
C VAL A 583 -3.98 -23.94 -24.72
N ILE A 584 -4.64 -22.96 -24.09
CA ILE A 584 -4.07 -21.65 -23.75
C ILE A 584 -4.40 -21.28 -22.31
N GLU A 585 -3.57 -20.43 -21.72
CA GLU A 585 -3.78 -19.90 -20.38
C GLU A 585 -4.70 -18.66 -20.39
N SER A 586 -5.14 -18.22 -19.21
CA SER A 586 -5.79 -16.91 -19.05
C SER A 586 -4.85 -15.80 -19.52
N GLY A 587 -5.35 -14.86 -20.32
CA GLY A 587 -4.55 -13.76 -20.88
C GLY A 587 -3.73 -13.00 -19.86
N GLU A 588 -2.40 -13.04 -20.01
CA GLU A 588 -1.49 -12.27 -19.17
C GLU A 588 -1.28 -10.87 -19.75
N ILE A 589 -1.14 -9.88 -18.87
CA ILE A 589 -1.25 -8.47 -19.20
C ILE A 589 0.13 -7.82 -19.27
N LEU A 590 0.42 -7.16 -20.38
CA LEU A 590 1.54 -6.22 -20.48
C LEU A 590 1.12 -4.89 -19.83
N LEU A 591 1.77 -4.55 -18.72
CA LEU A 591 1.56 -3.28 -18.03
C LEU A 591 2.29 -2.14 -18.73
N PRO A 592 1.72 -0.93 -18.78
CA PRO A 592 2.33 0.20 -19.48
C PRO A 592 3.54 0.76 -18.71
N GLY A 593 4.44 1.42 -19.45
CA GLY A 593 5.68 1.99 -18.92
C GLY A 593 6.86 1.02 -18.97
N GLN A 594 7.68 1.00 -17.93
CA GLN A 594 8.78 0.04 -17.75
C GLN A 594 8.66 -0.65 -16.38
N PRO A 595 7.66 -1.54 -16.20
CA PRO A 595 7.41 -2.18 -14.92
C PRO A 595 8.60 -3.02 -14.46
N ASN A 596 9.05 -2.79 -13.24
CA ASN A 596 10.01 -3.63 -12.54
C ASN A 596 9.34 -4.17 -11.29
N PHE A 597 9.09 -5.48 -11.24
CA PHE A 597 8.44 -6.13 -10.10
C PHE A 597 9.36 -6.33 -8.89
N GLY A 598 10.68 -6.11 -9.04
CA GLY A 598 11.68 -6.30 -7.98
C GLY A 598 11.89 -7.75 -7.54
N MET A 599 11.22 -8.71 -8.20
CA MET A 599 11.34 -10.14 -7.99
C MET A 599 10.82 -10.90 -9.22
N ASP A 600 11.20 -12.17 -9.33
CA ASP A 600 10.65 -13.07 -10.33
C ASP A 600 9.25 -13.56 -9.92
N ILE A 601 8.26 -13.26 -10.76
CA ILE A 601 6.86 -13.69 -10.59
C ILE A 601 6.47 -14.83 -11.54
N GLY A 602 7.43 -15.38 -12.29
CA GLY A 602 7.22 -16.48 -13.25
C GLY A 602 6.74 -16.02 -14.63
N LEU A 603 6.80 -14.72 -14.93
CA LEU A 603 6.38 -14.12 -16.20
C LEU A 603 7.50 -13.25 -16.79
N PRO A 604 7.49 -12.99 -18.12
CA PRO A 604 8.46 -12.09 -18.74
C PRO A 604 8.43 -10.66 -18.15
N PRO A 605 9.50 -9.87 -18.35
CA PRO A 605 9.54 -8.47 -17.92
C PRO A 605 8.34 -7.67 -18.42
N GLY A 606 7.76 -6.84 -17.57
CA GLY A 606 6.59 -6.02 -17.89
C GLY A 606 5.24 -6.75 -17.87
N VAL A 607 5.24 -8.09 -17.89
CA VAL A 607 4.02 -8.90 -17.93
C VAL A 607 3.57 -9.28 -16.52
N ALA A 608 2.28 -9.08 -16.23
CA ALA A 608 1.63 -9.37 -14.96
C ALA A 608 0.42 -10.28 -15.14
N TYR A 609 0.12 -11.06 -14.11
CA TYR A 609 -1.17 -11.75 -14.00
C TYR A 609 -2.32 -10.75 -13.99
N ALA A 610 -3.45 -11.10 -14.61
CA ALA A 610 -4.61 -10.22 -14.72
C ALA A 610 -5.10 -9.67 -13.35
N CYS A 611 -5.04 -10.47 -12.28
CA CYS A 611 -5.42 -10.01 -10.94
C CYS A 611 -4.48 -8.94 -10.34
N LEU A 612 -3.18 -9.06 -10.59
CA LEU A 612 -2.19 -8.01 -10.24
C LEU A 612 -2.40 -6.77 -11.10
N ALA A 613 -2.63 -6.97 -12.40
CA ALA A 613 -2.89 -5.89 -13.34
C ALA A 613 -4.17 -5.11 -13.00
N GLU A 614 -5.23 -5.76 -12.49
CA GLU A 614 -6.45 -5.07 -12.03
C GLU A 614 -6.12 -4.10 -10.90
N THR A 615 -5.31 -4.55 -9.95
CA THR A 615 -4.92 -3.75 -8.79
C THR A 615 -4.10 -2.53 -9.23
N ALA A 616 -3.15 -2.73 -10.14
CA ALA A 616 -2.37 -1.63 -10.71
C ALA A 616 -3.24 -0.67 -11.55
N LEU A 617 -4.17 -1.20 -12.33
CA LEU A 617 -5.08 -0.43 -13.18
C LEU A 617 -6.02 0.47 -12.37
N LEU A 618 -6.61 -0.05 -11.30
CA LEU A 618 -7.44 0.74 -10.39
C LEU A 618 -6.65 1.87 -9.74
N ALA A 619 -5.39 1.60 -9.33
CA ALA A 619 -4.50 2.62 -8.82
C ALA A 619 -4.10 3.67 -9.88
N LEU A 620 -3.93 3.27 -11.15
CA LEU A 620 -3.65 4.19 -12.27
C LEU A 620 -4.83 5.13 -12.54
N ASP A 621 -6.06 4.66 -12.32
CA ASP A 621 -7.27 5.45 -12.47
C ASP A 621 -7.63 6.25 -11.20
N GLY A 622 -6.91 6.04 -10.09
CA GLY A 622 -7.19 6.68 -8.80
C GLY A 622 -8.43 6.13 -8.08
N ARG A 623 -8.88 4.92 -8.44
CA ARG A 623 -10.04 4.25 -7.85
C ARG A 623 -9.65 3.40 -6.65
N PHE A 624 -9.91 3.95 -5.47
CA PHE A 624 -9.62 3.32 -4.19
C PHE A 624 -10.91 2.89 -3.49
N GLU A 625 -11.68 2.05 -4.17
CA GLU A 625 -12.91 1.43 -3.66
C GLU A 625 -12.79 -0.08 -3.71
N ASP A 626 -13.51 -0.78 -2.83
CA ASP A 626 -13.69 -2.20 -2.97
C ASP A 626 -14.30 -2.51 -4.34
N TYR A 627 -13.58 -3.30 -5.15
CA TYR A 627 -13.91 -3.43 -6.57
C TYR A 627 -14.54 -4.79 -6.87
N THR A 628 -13.72 -5.85 -6.92
CA THR A 628 -14.23 -7.21 -7.11
C THR A 628 -14.18 -7.96 -5.79
N LEU A 629 -15.34 -8.20 -5.18
CA LEU A 629 -15.48 -8.96 -3.93
C LEU A 629 -16.49 -10.09 -4.07
N GLY A 630 -16.33 -11.12 -3.23
CA GLY A 630 -17.30 -12.20 -3.15
C GLY A 630 -17.31 -13.13 -4.36
N ARG A 631 -18.37 -13.95 -4.44
CA ARG A 631 -18.51 -14.97 -5.51
C ARG A 631 -19.42 -14.56 -6.64
N ASN A 632 -20.14 -13.45 -6.50
CA ASN A 632 -21.01 -12.91 -7.53
C ASN A 632 -20.30 -11.69 -8.13
N ILE A 633 -19.65 -11.88 -9.28
CA ILE A 633 -18.98 -10.81 -10.00
C ILE A 633 -20.03 -10.09 -10.85
N GLU A 634 -20.05 -8.76 -10.80
CA GLU A 634 -20.97 -7.95 -11.59
C GLU A 634 -20.46 -7.79 -13.03
N ILE A 635 -21.34 -8.04 -14.02
CA ILE A 635 -21.00 -7.88 -15.44
C ILE A 635 -20.56 -6.45 -15.76
N GLU A 636 -21.20 -5.45 -15.16
CA GLU A 636 -20.87 -4.05 -15.43
C GLU A 636 -19.46 -3.68 -14.92
N ARG A 637 -18.99 -4.27 -13.81
CA ARG A 637 -17.60 -4.13 -13.35
C ARG A 637 -16.60 -4.74 -14.33
N VAL A 638 -16.94 -5.89 -14.95
CA VAL A 638 -16.09 -6.48 -16.01
C VAL A 638 -16.02 -5.58 -17.24
N LYS A 639 -17.14 -5.00 -17.68
CA LYS A 639 -17.16 -4.06 -18.81
C LYS A 639 -16.41 -2.77 -18.48
N GLU A 640 -16.60 -2.25 -17.27
CA GLU A 640 -15.93 -1.05 -16.78
C GLU A 640 -14.40 -1.23 -16.71
N ILE A 641 -13.91 -2.30 -16.08
CA ILE A 641 -12.47 -2.56 -15.98
C ILE A 641 -11.84 -2.79 -17.36
N TYR A 642 -12.58 -3.37 -18.32
CA TYR A 642 -12.11 -3.49 -19.69
C TYR A 642 -11.99 -2.13 -20.40
N ARG A 643 -12.91 -1.19 -20.15
CA ARG A 643 -12.77 0.20 -20.65
C ARG A 643 -11.56 0.88 -20.03
N LEU A 644 -11.32 0.70 -18.73
CA LEU A 644 -10.14 1.23 -18.04
C LEU A 644 -8.84 0.62 -18.61
N TYR A 645 -8.84 -0.70 -18.84
CA TYR A 645 -7.74 -1.41 -19.46
C TYR A 645 -7.33 -0.77 -20.79
N LYS A 646 -8.31 -0.46 -21.66
CA LYS A 646 -8.07 0.28 -22.90
C LYS A 646 -7.63 1.72 -22.65
N LYS A 647 -8.30 2.44 -21.74
CA LYS A 647 -7.98 3.84 -21.39
C LYS A 647 -6.52 4.00 -20.96
N HIS A 648 -6.00 3.09 -20.17
CA HIS A 648 -4.66 3.18 -19.61
C HIS A 648 -3.59 2.43 -20.43
N GLY A 649 -3.93 1.96 -21.63
CA GLY A 649 -2.96 1.37 -22.57
C GLY A 649 -2.38 0.05 -22.09
N LEU A 650 -3.18 -0.77 -21.39
CA LEU A 650 -2.79 -2.14 -21.07
C LEU A 650 -3.02 -3.01 -22.32
N GLU A 651 -2.15 -4.00 -22.49
CA GLU A 651 -2.18 -4.92 -23.64
C GLU A 651 -2.13 -6.38 -23.18
N LEU A 652 -2.56 -7.30 -24.04
CA LEU A 652 -2.30 -8.72 -23.82
C LEU A 652 -0.86 -9.00 -24.25
N SER A 653 -0.09 -9.69 -23.40
CA SER A 653 1.30 -10.05 -23.68
C SER A 653 1.46 -11.08 -24.82
N GLY A 654 0.36 -11.71 -25.24
CA GLY A 654 0.32 -12.77 -26.25
C GLY A 654 -0.49 -13.97 -25.78
N ILE A 655 -0.55 -15.00 -26.62
CA ILE A 655 -1.21 -16.27 -26.30
C ILE A 655 -0.17 -17.21 -25.70
N ARG A 656 -0.44 -17.73 -24.50
CA ARG A 656 0.48 -18.61 -23.78
C ARG A 656 -0.12 -20.00 -23.60
N SER A 657 0.71 -21.03 -23.67
CA SER A 657 0.35 -22.44 -23.42
C SER A 657 1.45 -23.09 -22.58
N HIS A 658 1.10 -23.61 -21.40
CA HIS A 658 2.04 -24.31 -20.49
C HIS A 658 3.35 -23.55 -20.26
N ASP A 659 3.23 -22.30 -19.83
CA ASP A 659 4.34 -21.37 -19.61
C ASP A 659 5.11 -20.87 -20.87
N HIS A 660 4.69 -21.26 -22.08
CA HIS A 660 5.33 -20.87 -23.35
C HIS A 660 4.46 -19.94 -24.20
N PHE A 661 5.04 -18.86 -24.73
CA PHE A 661 4.36 -17.97 -25.69
C PHE A 661 4.32 -18.62 -27.07
N LEU A 662 3.14 -18.62 -27.68
CA LEU A 662 2.92 -19.15 -29.02
C LEU A 662 3.12 -18.06 -30.08
N THR A 663 3.89 -18.37 -31.10
CA THR A 663 4.06 -17.49 -32.27
C THR A 663 2.91 -17.67 -33.25
N ASP A 664 2.75 -16.72 -34.17
CA ASP A 664 1.78 -16.85 -35.26
C ASP A 664 2.08 -18.07 -36.16
N GLU A 665 3.35 -18.47 -36.28
CA GLU A 665 3.75 -19.67 -37.01
C GLU A 665 3.27 -20.95 -36.29
N ASP A 666 3.40 -21.01 -34.97
CA ASP A 666 2.93 -22.15 -34.17
C ASP A 666 1.41 -22.31 -34.29
N LEU A 667 0.68 -21.20 -34.22
CA LEU A 667 -0.77 -21.18 -34.38
C LEU A 667 -1.18 -21.57 -35.80
N ALA A 668 -0.46 -21.10 -36.83
CA ALA A 668 -0.71 -21.50 -38.22
C ALA A 668 -0.47 -23.00 -38.45
N LYS A 669 0.59 -23.58 -37.86
CA LYS A 669 0.85 -25.04 -37.92
C LYS A 669 -0.27 -25.84 -37.27
N LYS A 670 -0.73 -25.42 -36.08
CA LYS A 670 -1.86 -26.06 -35.39
C LYS A 670 -3.14 -25.97 -36.21
N ARG A 671 -3.43 -24.81 -36.80
CA ARG A 671 -4.57 -24.59 -37.69
C ARG A 671 -4.51 -25.49 -38.93
N ALA A 672 -3.36 -25.57 -39.61
CA ALA A 672 -3.21 -26.42 -40.78
C ALA A 672 -3.44 -27.91 -40.46
N LEU A 673 -2.99 -28.36 -39.28
CA LEU A 673 -3.28 -29.72 -38.81
C LEU A 673 -4.77 -29.91 -38.52
N ALA A 674 -5.41 -28.95 -37.87
CA ALA A 674 -6.85 -28.98 -37.63
C ALA A 674 -7.65 -29.04 -38.96
N ASP A 675 -7.30 -28.20 -39.93
CA ASP A 675 -7.92 -28.19 -41.27
C ASP A 675 -7.74 -29.55 -41.97
N ALA A 676 -6.56 -30.14 -41.90
CA ALA A 676 -6.29 -31.46 -42.47
C ALA A 676 -7.13 -32.57 -41.82
N LEU A 677 -7.32 -32.52 -40.50
CA LEU A 677 -8.14 -33.50 -39.77
C LEU A 677 -9.65 -33.28 -39.98
N ARG A 678 -10.12 -32.03 -40.15
CA ARG A 678 -11.52 -31.77 -40.52
C ARG A 678 -11.87 -32.35 -41.89
N ASN A 679 -10.91 -32.34 -42.82
CA ASN A 679 -11.09 -32.87 -44.17
C ASN A 679 -10.91 -34.40 -44.28
N ASP A 680 -10.46 -35.08 -43.22
CA ASP A 680 -10.25 -36.53 -43.19
C ASP A 680 -10.79 -37.17 -41.89
N PRO A 681 -12.09 -37.52 -41.85
CA PRO A 681 -12.73 -38.09 -40.66
C PRO A 681 -12.13 -39.44 -40.22
N ALA A 682 -11.62 -40.24 -41.16
CA ALA A 682 -10.99 -41.53 -40.83
C ALA A 682 -9.69 -41.31 -40.08
N LYS A 683 -8.85 -40.39 -40.56
CA LYS A 683 -7.61 -39.99 -39.88
C LYS A 683 -7.87 -39.34 -38.53
N LEU A 684 -8.92 -38.53 -38.40
CA LEU A 684 -9.35 -37.99 -37.11
C LEU A 684 -9.67 -39.11 -36.12
N ALA A 685 -10.49 -40.10 -36.52
CA ALA A 685 -10.84 -41.23 -35.67
C ALA A 685 -9.59 -42.03 -35.23
N ASP A 686 -8.61 -42.21 -36.11
CA ASP A 686 -7.33 -42.86 -35.79
C ASP A 686 -6.51 -42.07 -34.76
N VAL A 687 -6.38 -40.76 -34.96
CA VAL A 687 -5.67 -39.88 -34.02
C VAL A 687 -6.37 -39.89 -32.65
N GLN A 688 -7.70 -39.81 -32.61
CA GLN A 688 -8.46 -39.87 -31.36
C GLN A 688 -8.27 -41.22 -30.64
N ARG A 689 -8.30 -42.35 -31.37
CA ARG A 689 -8.06 -43.68 -30.78
C ARG A 689 -6.65 -43.81 -30.20
N GLN A 690 -5.64 -43.32 -30.91
CA GLN A 690 -4.24 -43.34 -30.44
C GLN A 690 -4.06 -42.43 -29.22
N ALA A 691 -4.61 -41.22 -29.25
CA ALA A 691 -4.58 -40.29 -28.15
C ALA A 691 -5.27 -40.87 -26.90
N ALA A 692 -6.44 -41.49 -27.05
CA ALA A 692 -7.18 -42.12 -25.95
C ALA A 692 -6.40 -43.28 -25.30
N ALA A 693 -5.66 -44.06 -26.10
CA ALA A 693 -4.81 -45.14 -25.59
C ALA A 693 -3.59 -44.63 -24.80
N GLN A 694 -3.10 -43.43 -25.11
CA GLN A 694 -1.95 -42.80 -24.47
C GLN A 694 -2.33 -41.86 -23.32
N LEU A 695 -3.61 -41.52 -23.20
CA LEU A 695 -4.12 -40.62 -22.18
C LEU A 695 -3.81 -41.21 -20.78
N PRO A 696 -3.01 -40.53 -19.94
CA PRO A 696 -2.52 -41.11 -18.70
C PRO A 696 -3.67 -41.45 -17.74
N VAL A 697 -3.62 -42.59 -17.06
CA VAL A 697 -4.61 -42.94 -16.02
C VAL A 697 -4.31 -42.14 -14.75
N LYS A 698 -4.94 -40.98 -14.56
CA LYS A 698 -4.83 -40.19 -13.32
C LYS A 698 -5.57 -40.92 -12.18
N GLY A 699 -4.79 -41.55 -11.29
CA GLY A 699 -5.25 -42.35 -10.13
C GLY A 699 -4.23 -43.38 -9.64
N GLY A 700 -3.23 -43.75 -10.45
CA GLY A 700 -2.13 -44.63 -10.03
C GLY A 700 -0.97 -43.87 -9.40
N ARG A 701 -0.55 -44.26 -8.19
CA ARG A 701 0.71 -43.80 -7.58
C ARG A 701 1.87 -44.01 -8.57
N SER A 702 2.48 -42.93 -9.06
CA SER A 702 3.81 -42.99 -9.66
C SER A 702 4.76 -43.65 -8.65
N LYS A 703 5.35 -44.78 -9.04
CA LYS A 703 6.40 -45.47 -8.28
C LYS A 703 7.65 -44.58 -8.26
N ALA A 704 7.77 -43.74 -7.24
CA ALA A 704 9.06 -43.16 -6.90
C ALA A 704 10.06 -44.29 -6.60
N LYS A 705 11.20 -44.29 -7.30
CA LYS A 705 12.35 -45.16 -7.02
C LYS A 705 12.67 -45.06 -5.51
N ARG A 706 12.53 -46.20 -4.81
CA ARG A 706 12.97 -46.37 -3.43
C ARG A 706 14.48 -46.16 -3.35
N GLY A 707 14.92 -44.97 -2.96
CA GLY A 707 16.22 -44.77 -2.34
C GLY A 707 16.22 -45.41 -0.96
N LYS A 708 17.25 -46.22 -0.68
CA LYS A 708 17.42 -47.00 0.57
C LYS A 708 17.26 -46.11 1.81
N SER A 709 16.37 -46.52 2.72
CA SER A 709 16.22 -45.94 4.05
C SER A 709 17.33 -46.43 4.99
N GLY A 710 18.10 -45.50 5.54
CA GLY A 710 18.99 -45.75 6.68
C GLY A 710 18.56 -44.90 7.89
N ASN A 711 18.34 -45.59 9.01
CA ASN A 711 18.30 -45.15 10.42
C ASN A 711 17.29 -44.06 10.88
N THR A 712 16.21 -44.55 11.49
CA THR A 712 15.14 -43.85 12.22
C THR A 712 15.40 -43.69 13.72
N THR A 713 16.56 -43.16 14.13
CA THR A 713 16.86 -42.93 15.57
C THR A 713 17.43 -41.54 15.92
N LEU A 714 17.39 -40.57 14.99
CA LEU A 714 17.88 -39.20 15.22
C LEU A 714 16.80 -38.10 15.13
N ILE A 715 15.51 -38.47 15.03
CA ILE A 715 14.41 -37.52 14.74
C ILE A 715 13.83 -36.85 16.02
N ALA A 716 14.14 -37.35 17.22
CA ALA A 716 13.60 -36.77 18.45
C ALA A 716 14.34 -35.49 18.93
N SER A 717 15.61 -35.31 18.58
CA SER A 717 16.41 -34.16 19.04
C SER A 717 16.42 -32.96 18.08
N ALA A 718 16.16 -33.17 16.78
CA ALA A 718 16.10 -32.09 15.80
C ALA A 718 14.81 -31.23 15.91
N GLY A 719 13.71 -31.81 16.39
CA GLY A 719 12.43 -31.10 16.57
C GLY A 719 12.49 -30.01 17.65
N ALA A 720 13.28 -30.23 18.72
CA ALA A 720 13.41 -29.28 19.82
C ALA A 720 14.32 -28.07 19.45
N ALA A 721 15.40 -28.30 18.69
CA ALA A 721 16.28 -27.23 18.23
C ALA A 721 15.62 -26.34 17.14
N VAL A 722 14.76 -26.90 16.30
CA VAL A 722 14.01 -26.14 15.28
C VAL A 722 12.89 -25.29 15.90
N LEU A 723 12.21 -25.80 16.94
CA LEU A 723 11.26 -25.00 17.71
C LEU A 723 11.97 -23.87 18.49
N ALA A 724 13.17 -24.12 19.01
CA ALA A 724 13.99 -23.08 19.66
C ALA A 724 14.50 -22.01 18.67
N GLY A 725 14.88 -22.39 17.45
CA GLY A 725 15.30 -21.44 16.40
C GLY A 725 14.14 -20.58 15.86
N ILE A 726 12.94 -21.14 15.75
CA ILE A 726 11.73 -20.40 15.38
C ILE A 726 11.22 -19.55 16.55
N ALA A 727 11.31 -20.05 17.79
CA ALA A 727 11.03 -19.26 18.99
C ALA A 727 12.03 -18.09 19.13
N ALA A 728 13.31 -18.28 18.80
CA ALA A 728 14.28 -17.20 18.77
C ALA A 728 13.92 -16.13 17.72
N LEU A 729 13.42 -16.51 16.54
CA LEU A 729 12.87 -15.58 15.53
C LEU A 729 11.57 -14.88 15.99
N PHE A 730 10.75 -15.52 16.81
CA PHE A 730 9.55 -14.92 17.42
C PHE A 730 9.87 -13.98 18.59
N PHE A 731 10.87 -14.29 19.42
CA PHE A 731 11.33 -13.44 20.53
C PHE A 731 12.21 -12.29 20.07
N TRP A 732 12.86 -12.38 18.90
CA TRP A 732 13.62 -11.29 18.31
C TRP A 732 12.75 -10.21 17.63
N ARG A 733 11.42 -10.40 17.59
CA ARG A 733 10.45 -9.41 17.10
C ARG A 733 9.55 -8.81 18.18
N LYS A 734 9.77 -9.16 19.46
CA LYS A 734 9.23 -8.46 20.63
C LYS A 734 10.30 -7.56 21.33
N LYS A 735 11.38 -7.22 20.62
CA LYS A 735 12.40 -6.27 21.07
C LYS A 735 12.56 -5.14 20.05
#